data_AF-A0AA39VP65-F1
#
_entry.id   AF-A0AA39VP65-F1
#
_cell.length_a   1.000
_cell.length_b   1.000
_cell.length_c   1.000
_cell.angle_alpha   90.00
_cell.angle_beta   90.00
_cell.angle_gamma   90.00
#
_symmetry.space_group_name_H-M   'P 1'
#
loop_
_entity.id
_entity.type
_entity.pdbx_description
1 polymer ?
#
loop_
_entity_poly.entity_id
_entity_poly.type
_entity_poly.pdbx_seq_one_letter_code
_entity_poly.pdbx_strand_id
1 'polypeptide(L)'
;MAFTIPSSISLKFHHHHHFVSNPTFSFSSKPLNSISFRPLKAIGPDGKFYPDPADDDPPEAPEDTAHGISKFQQIHRQASRARKRQEDDFKANQSTYLNAIADVEDPTVDSRGVSISQDDDFFGEVDKAVAMKRDEFVKKGLIQPKQKTEVEVAVEELEPQEVVDLEEIEELQGLRVVSEDEDVLSDEEKLSKFDLNLDGSSDKYKDSGNGLVVDSSFDLDFDSFGRSKTRIVEPKFRMSLAELLDESKVVPVSVYGDLEVEITGIQHDSRVVNAGELFVCCVGRKTDGHLFLSEADKRGAVAVVASKEIDIDETLGCKALVIVEDTNTVLPALAASFYRYPSKNMAVIGITGTNGKTTTSYLIKGMYEAMGLRTGMLSSVAYYIHGDNKLESPKTTPDAVLVQNLMAKMLHNGTETVVMEASSHGLALGRCSEVDFDIAVFTNLTRDHLDFHGTEEEYRDAKAKLFSRMVDPERHRKVVNIDDPNASFFIAQGNPDVPVVTFAMDSKKADVHPLKFELSLFESQVLVNTPHGILEISSGLLGRHNIYNMLAAVAVGIAVGAPLEDIVRGIEEVDAVPGRCELIDEEQAFGVIVDYAHTPDALSRLLDSVRELGPRRIITVIGCAGESDRGKRPMMTKIATDKSDVTILTSDNPKTEDPLDILDDMLAGVGWTMQEYLKHGENDYYPPLPNGNRIFLHDIRRVAVRCAVAMGEEGDIVVVAGKGHETYQIEGDKKEFFDDREECREALQYVDELHQAGIDTSEFPWRLPESH
;
A
#
# COMPACT_ATOMS: atom_id res chain seq x y z
N MET A 1 33.59 73.27 -25.10
CA MET A 1 34.95 72.74 -25.26
C MET A 1 34.83 71.22 -25.26
N ALA A 2 35.36 70.43 -26.22
CA ALA A 2 35.99 70.78 -27.50
C ALA A 2 35.85 69.61 -28.53
N PHE A 3 36.13 69.95 -29.79
CA PHE A 3 36.41 69.15 -31.02
C PHE A 3 37.15 67.80 -30.85
N THR A 4 37.24 66.83 -31.79
CA THR A 4 37.07 66.73 -33.28
C THR A 4 36.71 65.24 -33.62
N ILE A 5 36.05 64.74 -34.69
CA ILE A 5 35.79 65.13 -36.12
C ILE A 5 37.00 64.86 -37.06
N PRO A 6 36.89 64.22 -38.27
CA PRO A 6 35.89 63.24 -38.80
C PRO A 6 36.43 62.09 -39.73
N SER A 7 35.51 61.18 -40.13
CA SER A 7 35.35 60.50 -41.46
C SER A 7 36.48 59.81 -42.29
N SER A 8 36.24 58.52 -42.62
CA SER A 8 36.37 57.86 -43.95
C SER A 8 35.51 56.57 -43.94
N ILE A 9 34.72 56.09 -44.93
CA ILE A 9 34.58 56.17 -46.40
C ILE A 9 35.33 55.07 -47.20
N SER A 10 34.59 54.39 -48.11
CA SER A 10 34.91 53.24 -49.00
C SER A 10 34.55 51.85 -48.40
N LEU A 11 33.52 51.10 -48.86
CA LEU A 11 33.24 50.49 -50.20
C LEU A 11 34.25 49.37 -50.55
N LYS A 12 33.92 48.14 -51.01
CA LYS A 12 32.67 47.37 -51.36
C LYS A 12 33.01 45.86 -51.15
N PHE A 13 32.16 44.81 -51.26
CA PHE A 13 31.07 44.39 -52.17
C PHE A 13 30.10 43.46 -51.38
N HIS A 14 28.75 43.47 -51.55
CA HIS A 14 27.94 42.72 -52.55
C HIS A 14 28.25 41.20 -52.57
N HIS A 15 27.30 40.25 -52.48
CA HIS A 15 25.84 40.20 -52.72
C HIS A 15 25.17 39.23 -51.67
N HIS A 16 23.86 39.11 -51.41
CA HIS A 16 22.62 39.78 -51.87
C HIS A 16 21.41 39.61 -50.89
N HIS A 17 20.19 39.83 -51.40
CA HIS A 17 18.81 39.53 -50.94
C HIS A 17 18.54 38.21 -50.19
N HIS A 18 17.44 38.03 -49.43
CA HIS A 18 16.32 38.93 -49.05
C HIS A 18 15.73 38.49 -47.69
N PHE A 19 15.35 39.43 -46.81
CA PHE A 19 14.49 39.16 -45.64
C PHE A 19 13.11 39.80 -45.83
N VAL A 20 12.08 39.16 -45.25
CA VAL A 20 10.67 39.65 -45.22
C VAL A 20 10.33 40.15 -43.80
N SER A 21 9.39 41.09 -43.71
CA SER A 21 9.08 41.89 -42.52
C SER A 21 8.15 41.21 -41.50
N ASN A 22 8.51 41.26 -40.21
CA ASN A 22 7.57 41.10 -39.10
C ASN A 22 7.00 42.47 -38.68
N PRO A 23 5.67 42.65 -38.64
CA PRO A 23 5.04 43.78 -37.96
C PRO A 23 4.85 43.48 -36.46
N THR A 24 5.06 44.48 -35.61
CA THR A 24 4.83 44.37 -34.16
C THR A 24 3.34 44.44 -33.82
N PHE A 25 2.83 43.47 -33.05
CA PHE A 25 1.52 43.57 -32.42
C PHE A 25 1.63 44.14 -31.01
N SER A 26 0.77 45.11 -30.68
CA SER A 26 0.68 45.72 -29.35
C SER A 26 -0.33 44.98 -28.48
N PHE A 27 0.10 44.56 -27.29
CA PHE A 27 -0.82 44.02 -26.29
C PHE A 27 -1.68 45.13 -25.70
N SER A 28 -2.97 45.12 -26.05
CA SER A 28 -3.99 45.99 -25.44
C SER A 28 -4.43 45.38 -24.11
N SER A 29 -4.08 46.04 -23.00
CA SER A 29 -4.56 45.67 -21.67
C SER A 29 -6.04 46.00 -21.52
N LYS A 30 -6.90 44.97 -21.66
CA LYS A 30 -8.26 45.00 -21.14
C LYS A 30 -8.25 44.61 -19.65
N PRO A 31 -9.08 45.23 -18.80
CA PRO A 31 -9.26 44.74 -17.44
C PRO A 31 -9.92 43.35 -17.46
N LEU A 32 -9.60 42.54 -16.45
CA LEU A 32 -10.29 41.28 -16.19
C LEU A 32 -11.74 41.58 -15.81
N ASN A 33 -12.67 41.27 -16.70
CA ASN A 33 -14.08 41.14 -16.33
C ASN A 33 -14.22 39.88 -15.45
N SER A 34 -15.13 39.93 -14.48
CA SER A 34 -15.47 38.82 -13.60
C SER A 34 -15.73 37.52 -14.40
N ILE A 35 -15.06 36.44 -14.03
CA ILE A 35 -15.32 35.11 -14.57
C ILE A 35 -16.66 34.63 -14.02
N SER A 36 -17.75 34.93 -14.73
CA SER A 36 -19.04 34.30 -14.47
C SER A 36 -19.00 32.88 -15.03
N PHE A 37 -18.47 31.95 -14.24
CA PHE A 37 -18.71 30.53 -14.49
C PHE A 37 -20.21 30.31 -14.62
N ARG A 38 -20.64 29.62 -15.69
CA ARG A 38 -21.97 28.99 -15.66
C ARG A 38 -21.95 27.94 -14.55
N PRO A 39 -23.05 27.71 -13.82
CA PRO A 39 -23.15 26.53 -12.99
C PRO A 39 -22.86 25.31 -13.87
N LEU A 40 -22.04 24.39 -13.33
CA LEU A 40 -21.71 23.15 -14.01
C LEU A 40 -23.00 22.39 -14.30
N LYS A 41 -23.18 21.91 -15.55
CA LYS A 41 -24.20 20.87 -15.82
C LYS A 41 -23.98 19.66 -14.92
N ALA A 42 -22.71 19.34 -14.72
CA ALA A 42 -22.24 18.25 -13.90
C ALA A 42 -22.35 18.51 -12.37
N ILE A 43 -23.20 19.44 -11.94
CA ILE A 43 -23.66 19.52 -10.55
C ILE A 43 -25.16 19.26 -10.53
N GLY A 44 -25.55 18.19 -9.82
CA GLY A 44 -26.94 17.76 -9.68
C GLY A 44 -27.81 18.77 -8.92
N PRO A 45 -29.15 18.60 -8.97
CA PRO A 45 -30.09 19.47 -8.25
C PRO A 45 -30.00 19.35 -6.71
N ASP A 46 -29.21 18.40 -6.22
CA ASP A 46 -28.84 18.18 -4.81
C ASP A 46 -27.50 18.82 -4.41
N GLY A 47 -26.72 19.32 -5.37
CA GLY A 47 -25.41 19.94 -5.15
C GLY A 47 -24.19 19.02 -5.32
N LYS A 48 -24.38 17.73 -5.62
CA LYS A 48 -23.28 16.78 -5.86
C LYS A 48 -22.71 16.89 -7.27
N PHE A 49 -21.44 16.53 -7.46
CA PHE A 49 -20.86 16.41 -8.80
C PHE A 49 -21.29 15.09 -9.47
N TYR A 50 -22.00 15.21 -10.59
CA TYR A 50 -22.47 14.10 -11.41
C TYR A 50 -22.17 14.41 -12.89
N PRO A 51 -21.20 13.76 -13.56
CA PRO A 51 -21.11 13.86 -15.02
C PRO A 51 -22.40 13.33 -15.65
N ASP A 52 -22.84 13.91 -16.78
CA ASP A 52 -24.04 13.45 -17.51
C ASP A 52 -23.87 11.95 -17.85
N PRO A 53 -24.69 11.03 -17.29
CA PRO A 53 -24.58 9.60 -17.59
C PRO A 53 -25.04 9.29 -19.01
N ALA A 54 -24.61 8.14 -19.55
CA ALA A 54 -25.26 7.56 -20.72
C ALA A 54 -26.69 7.09 -20.37
N ASP A 55 -27.59 7.01 -21.35
CA ASP A 55 -29.03 6.73 -21.15
C ASP A 55 -29.38 5.32 -20.56
N ASP A 56 -28.39 4.51 -20.19
CA ASP A 56 -28.55 3.17 -19.60
C ASP A 56 -28.17 3.16 -18.10
N ASP A 57 -29.17 3.34 -17.23
CA ASP A 57 -29.00 3.21 -15.77
C ASP A 57 -28.45 1.81 -15.38
N PRO A 58 -27.35 1.71 -14.60
CA PRO A 58 -26.93 0.45 -14.00
C PRO A 58 -27.95 -0.01 -12.94
N PRO A 59 -28.09 -1.33 -12.70
CA PRO A 59 -29.08 -1.85 -11.75
C PRO A 59 -28.81 -1.34 -10.33
N GLU A 60 -29.86 -0.88 -9.65
CA GLU A 60 -29.81 -0.31 -8.29
C GLU A 60 -29.03 -1.20 -7.32
N ALA A 61 -27.92 -0.67 -6.78
CA ALA A 61 -27.19 -1.33 -5.71
C ALA A 61 -28.06 -1.34 -4.43
N PRO A 62 -28.07 -2.44 -3.64
CA PRO A 62 -28.93 -2.54 -2.46
C PRO A 62 -28.65 -1.44 -1.44
N GLU A 63 -29.72 -0.86 -0.86
CA GLU A 63 -29.64 0.21 0.14
C GLU A 63 -28.83 -0.22 1.38
N ASP A 64 -27.65 0.38 1.56
CA ASP A 64 -26.90 0.22 2.82
C ASP A 64 -27.40 1.27 3.83
N THR A 65 -28.13 0.79 4.85
CA THR A 65 -28.74 1.63 5.90
C THR A 65 -27.75 2.33 6.84
N ALA A 66 -26.44 2.24 6.58
CA ALA A 66 -25.38 2.83 7.40
C ALA A 66 -25.04 4.31 7.11
N HIS A 67 -25.65 4.94 6.10
CA HIS A 67 -25.36 6.34 5.73
C HIS A 67 -25.56 7.33 6.89
N GLY A 68 -24.55 8.17 7.16
CA GLY A 68 -24.65 9.34 8.05
C GLY A 68 -24.06 9.22 9.46
N ILE A 69 -23.25 8.20 9.79
CA ILE A 69 -22.62 8.03 11.12
C ILE A 69 -21.09 8.12 11.00
N SER A 70 -20.47 9.14 11.63
CA SER A 70 -19.02 9.38 11.56
C SER A 70 -18.18 8.29 12.27
N LYS A 71 -16.92 8.13 11.84
CA LYS A 71 -15.90 7.20 12.37
C LYS A 71 -15.90 7.16 13.91
N PHE A 72 -15.87 8.34 14.55
CA PHE A 72 -15.93 8.50 16.01
C PHE A 72 -17.22 7.96 16.65
N GLN A 73 -18.39 8.23 16.05
CA GLN A 73 -19.67 7.72 16.55
C GLN A 73 -19.78 6.19 16.37
N GLN A 74 -19.20 5.62 15.32
CA GLN A 74 -19.13 4.16 15.15
C GLN A 74 -18.27 3.52 16.24
N ILE A 75 -17.05 4.04 16.49
CA ILE A 75 -16.13 3.55 17.52
C ILE A 75 -16.80 3.57 18.91
N HIS A 76 -17.43 4.68 19.29
CA HIS A 76 -18.09 4.80 20.60
C HIS A 76 -19.28 3.83 20.76
N ARG A 77 -19.99 3.54 19.65
CA ARG A 77 -21.09 2.55 19.59
C ARG A 77 -20.60 1.10 19.56
N GLN A 78 -19.39 0.84 19.09
CA GLN A 78 -18.72 -0.46 19.18
C GLN A 78 -18.20 -0.70 20.61
N ALA A 79 -17.46 0.24 21.20
CA ALA A 79 -16.90 0.12 22.54
C ALA A 79 -17.99 -0.11 23.62
N SER A 80 -19.12 0.59 23.52
CA SER A 80 -20.28 0.40 24.41
C SER A 80 -20.99 -0.95 24.22
N ARG A 81 -20.99 -1.52 23.02
CA ARG A 81 -21.50 -2.89 22.75
C ARG A 81 -20.53 -3.96 23.26
N ALA A 82 -19.22 -3.77 23.09
CA ALA A 82 -18.19 -4.69 23.56
C ALA A 82 -18.18 -4.80 25.09
N ARG A 83 -18.13 -3.66 25.79
CA ARG A 83 -18.21 -3.62 27.27
C ARG A 83 -19.47 -4.30 27.79
N LYS A 84 -20.63 -4.07 27.15
CA LYS A 84 -21.88 -4.74 27.55
C LYS A 84 -21.83 -6.26 27.33
N ARG A 85 -21.27 -6.74 26.21
CA ARG A 85 -21.08 -8.18 25.98
C ARG A 85 -20.16 -8.81 27.03
N GLN A 86 -19.02 -8.20 27.35
CA GLN A 86 -18.13 -8.67 28.42
C GLN A 86 -18.82 -8.69 29.79
N GLU A 87 -19.59 -7.65 30.12
CA GLU A 87 -20.39 -7.59 31.34
C GLU A 87 -21.43 -8.70 31.44
N ASP A 88 -22.15 -8.98 30.35
CA ASP A 88 -23.23 -9.97 30.33
C ASP A 88 -22.68 -11.40 30.29
N ASP A 89 -21.53 -11.64 29.63
CA ASP A 89 -20.85 -12.94 29.60
C ASP A 89 -20.13 -13.26 30.93
N PHE A 90 -19.48 -12.27 31.56
CA PHE A 90 -18.90 -12.42 32.91
C PHE A 90 -19.98 -12.79 33.95
N LYS A 91 -21.20 -12.26 33.82
CA LYS A 91 -22.35 -12.64 34.65
C LYS A 91 -22.85 -14.05 34.34
N ALA A 92 -22.85 -14.47 33.07
CA ALA A 92 -23.26 -15.81 32.66
C ALA A 92 -22.29 -16.90 33.15
N ASN A 93 -20.99 -16.64 33.05
CA ASN A 93 -19.90 -17.59 33.35
C ASN A 93 -19.33 -17.45 34.78
N GLN A 94 -19.96 -16.62 35.64
CA GLN A 94 -19.42 -16.22 36.95
C GLN A 94 -19.06 -17.41 37.86
N SER A 95 -19.86 -18.48 37.85
CA SER A 95 -19.58 -19.69 38.65
C SER A 95 -18.34 -20.45 38.16
N THR A 96 -18.07 -20.43 36.86
CA THR A 96 -16.92 -21.11 36.26
C THR A 96 -15.62 -20.40 36.65
N TYR A 97 -15.60 -19.06 36.57
CA TYR A 97 -14.48 -18.24 37.03
C TYR A 97 -14.23 -18.37 38.54
N LEU A 98 -15.28 -18.37 39.37
CA LEU A 98 -15.14 -18.52 40.82
C LEU A 98 -14.59 -19.90 41.21
N ASN A 99 -15.01 -20.97 40.53
CA ASN A 99 -14.47 -22.31 40.78
C ASN A 99 -13.00 -22.41 40.35
N ALA A 100 -12.65 -21.95 39.14
CA ALA A 100 -11.28 -21.98 38.64
C ALA A 100 -10.31 -21.24 39.58
N ILE A 101 -10.72 -20.09 40.13
CA ILE A 101 -9.91 -19.31 41.07
C ILE A 101 -9.88 -19.93 42.48
N ALA A 102 -10.82 -20.82 42.84
CA ALA A 102 -10.88 -21.48 44.16
C ALA A 102 -10.00 -22.74 44.28
N ASP A 103 -9.73 -23.44 43.18
CA ASP A 103 -8.95 -24.69 43.20
C ASP A 103 -7.43 -24.46 43.25
N VAL A 104 -6.92 -23.33 42.74
CA VAL A 104 -5.50 -22.92 42.82
C VAL A 104 -4.99 -23.00 44.27
N GLU A 105 -3.70 -23.31 44.43
CA GLU A 105 -3.04 -23.41 45.74
C GLU A 105 -2.42 -22.07 46.15
N ASP A 106 -2.44 -21.76 47.46
CA ASP A 106 -1.78 -20.55 47.96
C ASP A 106 -0.26 -20.80 48.01
N PRO A 107 0.61 -19.90 47.50
CA PRO A 107 2.04 -20.14 47.38
C PRO A 107 2.71 -20.42 48.74
N THR A 108 3.60 -21.41 48.76
CA THR A 108 4.29 -21.84 49.97
C THR A 108 5.34 -20.82 50.41
N VAL A 109 5.41 -20.56 51.71
CA VAL A 109 6.34 -19.58 52.30
C VAL A 109 7.07 -20.25 53.46
N ASP A 110 8.36 -20.53 53.28
CA ASP A 110 9.21 -21.01 54.37
C ASP A 110 9.44 -19.89 55.41
N SER A 111 9.70 -20.33 56.63
CA SER A 111 10.01 -19.64 57.90
C SER A 111 11.03 -18.49 57.86
N ARG A 112 11.59 -18.13 56.70
CA ARG A 112 12.55 -17.02 56.51
C ARG A 112 12.09 -15.96 55.51
N GLY A 113 10.92 -16.11 54.88
CA GLY A 113 10.28 -15.05 54.10
C GLY A 113 10.95 -14.74 52.76
N VAL A 114 11.55 -15.75 52.10
CA VAL A 114 12.08 -15.66 50.74
C VAL A 114 11.42 -16.76 49.90
N SER A 115 10.82 -16.41 48.77
CA SER A 115 10.29 -17.37 47.80
C SER A 115 11.41 -17.92 46.92
N ILE A 116 11.51 -19.24 46.81
CA ILE A 116 12.45 -19.91 45.89
C ILE A 116 11.72 -20.29 44.62
N SER A 117 11.91 -19.48 43.59
CA SER A 117 11.65 -19.81 42.18
C SER A 117 12.64 -19.00 41.35
N GLN A 118 13.84 -19.54 41.13
CA GLN A 118 14.77 -19.01 40.14
C GLN A 118 14.47 -19.68 38.81
N ASP A 119 13.48 -19.15 38.10
CA ASP A 119 13.26 -19.28 36.65
C ASP A 119 12.20 -18.22 36.31
N ASP A 120 12.57 -17.20 35.53
CA ASP A 120 11.69 -16.09 35.15
C ASP A 120 10.77 -16.48 33.99
N ASP A 121 9.89 -17.45 34.26
CA ASP A 121 8.96 -18.02 33.28
C ASP A 121 7.55 -17.38 33.43
N PHE A 122 6.87 -17.17 32.30
CA PHE A 122 5.62 -16.38 32.18
C PHE A 122 4.51 -16.76 33.17
N PHE A 123 4.47 -18.03 33.58
CA PHE A 123 3.49 -18.56 34.54
C PHE A 123 3.63 -17.98 35.96
N GLY A 124 4.83 -17.60 36.39
CA GLY A 124 5.08 -17.09 37.75
C GLY A 124 4.41 -15.74 38.05
N GLU A 125 4.21 -14.90 37.03
CA GLU A 125 3.48 -13.65 37.16
C GLU A 125 1.96 -13.85 37.13
N VAL A 126 1.50 -14.81 36.31
CA VAL A 126 0.09 -15.22 36.24
C VAL A 126 -0.39 -15.74 37.59
N ASP A 127 0.36 -16.64 38.24
CA ASP A 127 0.02 -17.14 39.57
C ASP A 127 -0.02 -16.03 40.63
N LYS A 128 0.89 -15.05 40.55
CA LYS A 128 0.91 -13.83 41.38
C LYS A 128 -0.39 -13.03 41.24
N ALA A 129 -0.81 -12.79 39.99
CA ALA A 129 -2.02 -12.03 39.68
C ALA A 129 -3.30 -12.78 40.11
N VAL A 130 -3.34 -14.11 39.90
CA VAL A 130 -4.43 -14.98 40.32
C VAL A 130 -4.54 -15.03 41.85
N ALA A 131 -3.42 -15.14 42.57
CA ALA A 131 -3.40 -15.10 44.04
C ALA A 131 -3.91 -13.76 44.59
N MET A 132 -3.52 -12.63 44.00
CA MET A 132 -4.07 -11.32 44.37
C MET A 132 -5.58 -11.23 44.14
N LYS A 133 -6.10 -11.76 43.02
CA LYS A 133 -7.55 -11.80 42.75
C LYS A 133 -8.30 -12.75 43.68
N ARG A 134 -7.72 -13.89 44.03
CA ARG A 134 -8.28 -14.85 45.02
C ARG A 134 -8.48 -14.16 46.38
N ASP A 135 -7.47 -13.46 46.90
CA ASP A 135 -7.55 -12.72 48.16
C ASP A 135 -8.58 -11.56 48.10
N GLU A 136 -8.69 -10.87 46.95
CA GLU A 136 -9.76 -9.88 46.72
C GLU A 136 -11.18 -10.52 46.81
N PHE A 137 -11.38 -11.71 46.25
CA PHE A 137 -12.66 -12.42 46.28
C PHE A 137 -12.97 -13.07 47.64
N VAL A 138 -11.96 -13.54 48.38
CA VAL A 138 -12.11 -13.99 49.79
C VAL A 138 -12.51 -12.82 50.68
N LYS A 139 -11.88 -11.65 50.54
CA LYS A 139 -12.26 -10.41 51.27
C LYS A 139 -13.67 -9.92 50.93
N LYS A 140 -14.15 -10.20 49.71
CA LYS A 140 -15.54 -9.93 49.28
C LYS A 140 -16.54 -11.02 49.69
N GLY A 141 -16.09 -12.09 50.37
CA GLY A 141 -16.93 -13.18 50.84
C GLY A 141 -17.46 -14.13 49.75
N LEU A 142 -16.83 -14.11 48.57
CA LEU A 142 -17.25 -14.90 47.40
C LEU A 142 -16.57 -16.28 47.34
N ILE A 143 -15.45 -16.46 48.05
CA ILE A 143 -14.67 -17.70 48.17
C ILE A 143 -14.34 -17.92 49.65
N GLN A 144 -14.31 -19.16 50.14
CA GLN A 144 -13.91 -19.47 51.52
C GLN A 144 -12.39 -19.66 51.64
N PRO A 145 -11.75 -19.22 52.75
CA PRO A 145 -10.33 -19.43 52.98
C PRO A 145 -10.02 -20.90 53.31
N LYS A 146 -8.99 -21.49 52.67
CA LYS A 146 -8.40 -22.78 53.07
C LYS A 146 -7.73 -22.63 54.45
N GLN A 147 -7.78 -23.67 55.28
CA GLN A 147 -6.98 -23.74 56.51
C GLN A 147 -5.56 -24.21 56.19
N LYS A 148 -4.55 -23.59 56.80
CA LYS A 148 -3.15 -24.03 56.64
C LYS A 148 -2.88 -25.30 57.44
N THR A 149 -2.22 -26.27 56.80
CA THR A 149 -1.64 -27.45 57.45
C THR A 149 -0.16 -27.17 57.72
N GLU A 150 0.27 -27.26 58.97
CA GLU A 150 1.69 -27.16 59.33
C GLU A 150 2.39 -28.51 59.09
N VAL A 151 3.62 -28.48 58.56
CA VAL A 151 4.46 -29.66 58.33
C VAL A 151 5.80 -29.42 59.02
N GLU A 152 6.13 -30.25 60.01
CA GLU A 152 7.44 -30.20 60.68
C GLU A 152 8.54 -30.80 59.80
N VAL A 153 9.67 -30.10 59.68
CA VAL A 153 10.84 -30.57 58.93
C VAL A 153 11.80 -31.29 59.88
N ALA A 154 12.04 -32.57 59.63
CA ALA A 154 13.09 -33.36 60.27
C ALA A 154 14.24 -33.62 59.28
N VAL A 155 15.48 -33.69 59.78
CA VAL A 155 16.72 -33.82 58.99
C VAL A 155 17.49 -35.05 59.47
N GLU A 156 17.94 -35.90 58.54
CA GLU A 156 18.94 -36.95 58.78
C GLU A 156 19.79 -37.17 57.50
N GLU A 157 20.96 -37.78 57.64
CA GLU A 157 22.06 -37.72 56.65
C GLU A 157 22.19 -38.99 55.76
N LEU A 158 23.05 -38.91 54.72
CA LEU A 158 23.35 -39.98 53.73
C LEU A 158 24.20 -41.13 54.33
N GLU A 159 24.49 -42.29 53.72
CA GLU A 159 24.50 -42.84 52.34
C GLU A 159 24.18 -44.38 52.39
N PRO A 160 24.61 -45.28 51.46
CA PRO A 160 24.54 -45.35 50.00
C PRO A 160 23.85 -46.65 49.47
N GLN A 161 23.85 -46.81 48.13
CA GLN A 161 23.53 -48.00 47.30
C GLN A 161 22.09 -48.12 46.75
N GLU A 162 21.95 -47.91 45.43
CA GLU A 162 21.75 -49.01 44.48
C GLU A 162 22.24 -48.58 43.08
N VAL A 163 22.57 -49.53 42.21
CA VAL A 163 23.02 -49.30 40.82
C VAL A 163 22.09 -50.09 39.90
N VAL A 164 21.60 -49.45 38.84
CA VAL A 164 20.77 -50.06 37.80
C VAL A 164 21.31 -49.61 36.44
N ASP A 165 21.21 -50.49 35.44
CA ASP A 165 22.14 -50.55 34.30
C ASP A 165 21.90 -49.52 33.18
N LEU A 166 22.96 -49.30 32.39
CA LEU A 166 23.04 -48.33 31.29
C LEU A 166 22.66 -48.92 29.90
N GLU A 167 22.32 -50.22 29.82
CA GLU A 167 22.16 -50.93 28.54
C GLU A 167 20.85 -50.59 27.78
N GLU A 168 19.86 -49.92 28.39
CA GLU A 168 18.57 -49.59 27.76
C GLU A 168 18.58 -48.24 26.99
N ILE A 169 19.71 -47.51 26.97
CA ILE A 169 19.82 -46.17 26.36
C ILE A 169 20.51 -46.20 24.98
N GLU A 170 21.27 -47.25 24.63
CA GLU A 170 22.06 -47.28 23.37
C GLU A 170 21.25 -47.63 22.10
N GLU A 171 20.03 -48.19 22.18
CA GLU A 171 19.28 -48.62 20.98
C GLU A 171 18.51 -47.49 20.23
N LEU A 172 18.47 -46.25 20.75
CA LEU A 172 17.58 -45.19 20.20
C LEU A 172 18.27 -43.93 19.64
N GLN A 173 19.58 -43.91 19.41
CA GLN A 173 20.24 -42.79 18.70
C GLN A 173 21.31 -43.18 17.66
N GLY A 174 20.90 -43.34 16.40
CA GLY A 174 21.77 -43.15 15.23
C GLY A 174 21.31 -43.86 13.94
N LEU A 175 21.66 -43.40 12.73
CA LEU A 175 22.39 -42.18 12.31
C LEU A 175 22.23 -41.99 10.78
N ARG A 176 21.99 -40.75 10.29
CA ARG A 176 22.39 -40.22 8.95
C ARG A 176 21.76 -40.85 7.67
N VAL A 177 21.93 -40.32 6.43
CA VAL A 177 21.81 -38.93 5.87
C VAL A 177 22.00 -38.98 4.32
N VAL A 178 21.26 -38.17 3.54
CA VAL A 178 21.53 -37.67 2.16
C VAL A 178 21.33 -38.54 0.87
N SER A 179 21.06 -37.81 -0.23
CA SER A 179 21.17 -38.04 -1.70
C SER A 179 20.16 -38.94 -2.47
N GLU A 180 19.24 -38.27 -3.17
CA GLU A 180 19.14 -38.11 -4.65
C GLU A 180 18.99 -39.30 -5.64
N ASP A 181 18.09 -39.05 -6.61
CA ASP A 181 18.04 -39.41 -8.05
C ASP A 181 17.60 -40.78 -8.65
N GLU A 182 16.52 -40.66 -9.45
CA GLU A 182 16.17 -41.28 -10.75
C GLU A 182 15.73 -42.77 -10.93
N ASP A 183 15.16 -42.99 -12.13
CA ASP A 183 14.77 -44.23 -12.84
C ASP A 183 13.50 -45.08 -12.49
N VAL A 184 12.34 -44.60 -12.96
CA VAL A 184 11.65 -45.10 -14.19
C VAL A 184 11.11 -46.57 -14.29
N LEU A 185 9.77 -46.65 -14.44
CA LEU A 185 8.92 -47.64 -15.18
C LEU A 185 8.54 -49.03 -14.63
N SER A 186 7.38 -49.50 -15.15
CA SER A 186 6.80 -50.86 -15.18
C SER A 186 6.16 -51.44 -13.90
N ASP A 187 5.04 -52.19 -13.94
CA ASP A 187 4.02 -52.31 -15.01
C ASP A 187 2.67 -52.88 -14.50
N GLU A 188 1.62 -52.59 -15.30
CA GLU A 188 0.44 -53.44 -15.60
C GLU A 188 -0.56 -53.97 -14.53
N GLU A 189 -1.84 -53.61 -14.75
CA GLU A 189 -3.02 -54.52 -14.81
C GLU A 189 -3.68 -55.06 -13.52
N LYS A 190 -4.98 -55.44 -13.46
CA LYS A 190 -6.14 -55.42 -14.40
C LYS A 190 -7.46 -55.57 -13.62
N LEU A 191 -8.57 -54.98 -14.11
CA LEU A 191 -9.98 -55.50 -14.04
C LEU A 191 -10.64 -55.69 -12.63
N SER A 192 -11.97 -55.70 -12.44
CA SER A 192 -13.10 -55.24 -13.27
C SER A 192 -14.45 -55.26 -12.54
N LYS A 193 -15.35 -54.33 -12.93
CA LYS A 193 -16.80 -54.51 -13.20
C LYS A 193 -17.81 -54.93 -12.09
N PHE A 194 -18.94 -54.20 -12.08
CA PHE A 194 -20.35 -54.68 -12.00
C PHE A 194 -20.86 -55.26 -10.65
N ASP A 195 -22.14 -55.15 -10.26
CA ASP A 195 -23.22 -54.23 -10.73
C ASP A 195 -24.37 -54.13 -9.70
N LEU A 196 -25.08 -53.00 -9.73
CA LEU A 196 -26.53 -52.74 -9.54
C LEU A 196 -27.48 -53.59 -8.63
N ASN A 197 -28.60 -52.93 -8.26
CA ASN A 197 -29.95 -53.45 -7.91
C ASN A 197 -30.32 -53.54 -6.41
N LEU A 198 -31.56 -53.26 -5.94
CA LEU A 198 -32.66 -52.35 -6.39
C LEU A 198 -33.75 -52.28 -5.27
N ASP A 199 -34.84 -51.52 -5.51
CA ASP A 199 -36.13 -51.50 -4.78
C ASP A 199 -36.15 -50.98 -3.30
N GLY A 200 -37.25 -50.44 -2.76
CA GLY A 200 -38.53 -50.04 -3.37
C GLY A 200 -39.64 -49.63 -2.36
N SER A 201 -40.04 -48.35 -2.37
CA SER A 201 -41.33 -47.73 -1.93
C SER A 201 -42.15 -48.25 -0.71
N SER A 202 -42.51 -47.35 0.24
CA SER A 202 -43.92 -47.01 0.60
C SER A 202 -44.06 -46.06 1.82
N ASP A 203 -45.21 -45.39 1.95
CA ASP A 203 -45.46 -44.26 2.88
C ASP A 203 -45.69 -44.63 4.37
N LYS A 204 -45.37 -43.68 5.28
CA LYS A 204 -46.35 -43.10 6.23
C LYS A 204 -45.85 -41.86 7.00
N TYR A 205 -46.80 -40.96 7.29
CA TYR A 205 -46.63 -39.81 8.18
C TYR A 205 -46.49 -40.23 9.66
N LYS A 206 -45.51 -39.66 10.39
CA LYS A 206 -45.76 -38.68 11.48
C LYS A 206 -44.49 -38.22 12.22
N ASP A 207 -44.22 -36.91 12.15
CA ASP A 207 -44.02 -36.01 13.29
C ASP A 207 -43.30 -36.53 14.56
N SER A 208 -42.02 -36.17 14.74
CA SER A 208 -41.52 -35.31 15.86
C SER A 208 -40.01 -35.46 16.12
N GLY A 209 -39.36 -34.39 16.63
CA GLY A 209 -38.13 -34.48 17.44
C GLY A 209 -36.77 -34.36 16.74
N ASN A 210 -35.97 -33.38 17.24
CA ASN A 210 -34.55 -33.11 16.93
C ASN A 210 -33.64 -34.34 16.74
N GLY A 211 -32.64 -34.21 15.85
CA GLY A 211 -31.53 -35.18 15.78
C GLY A 211 -30.55 -35.04 14.62
N LEU A 212 -30.16 -33.82 14.20
CA LEU A 212 -29.05 -33.65 13.26
C LEU A 212 -27.72 -33.51 14.01
N VAL A 213 -26.76 -34.34 13.62
CA VAL A 213 -25.38 -34.35 14.15
C VAL A 213 -24.66 -33.10 13.64
N VAL A 214 -24.05 -32.34 14.55
CA VAL A 214 -23.09 -31.29 14.19
C VAL A 214 -21.71 -31.92 14.11
N ASP A 215 -21.14 -31.92 12.91
CA ASP A 215 -19.71 -32.22 12.73
C ASP A 215 -18.88 -31.00 13.16
N SER A 216 -17.76 -31.23 13.84
CA SER A 216 -17.14 -30.22 14.70
C SER A 216 -15.92 -29.54 14.08
N SER A 217 -16.18 -28.57 13.19
CA SER A 217 -15.17 -27.63 12.67
C SER A 217 -15.76 -26.23 12.46
N PHE A 218 -16.00 -25.53 13.57
CA PHE A 218 -16.45 -24.12 13.58
C PHE A 218 -15.48 -23.26 14.39
N ASP A 219 -14.30 -22.99 13.82
CA ASP A 219 -13.49 -21.84 14.21
C ASP A 219 -14.24 -20.57 13.78
N LEU A 220 -15.02 -20.01 14.70
CA LEU A 220 -15.74 -18.77 14.48
C LEU A 220 -14.78 -17.59 14.67
N ASP A 221 -14.37 -16.99 13.56
CA ASP A 221 -13.58 -15.76 13.50
C ASP A 221 -14.34 -14.58 14.16
N PHE A 222 -14.14 -14.40 15.47
CA PHE A 222 -15.01 -13.59 16.32
C PHE A 222 -14.95 -12.08 16.04
N ASP A 223 -13.85 -11.58 15.47
CA ASP A 223 -13.68 -10.17 15.09
C ASP A 223 -14.58 -9.74 13.92
N SER A 224 -15.18 -10.70 13.21
CA SER A 224 -16.20 -10.43 12.19
C SER A 224 -17.49 -9.84 12.76
N PHE A 225 -17.86 -10.12 14.02
CA PHE A 225 -19.19 -9.78 14.60
C PHE A 225 -19.31 -8.35 15.15
N GLY A 226 -18.72 -7.38 14.43
CA GLY A 226 -18.79 -5.95 14.71
C GLY A 226 -18.66 -5.05 13.46
N ARG A 227 -17.92 -5.50 12.43
CA ARG A 227 -17.86 -4.87 11.11
C ARG A 227 -18.67 -5.72 10.11
N SER A 228 -19.83 -5.24 9.70
CA SER A 228 -20.39 -5.67 8.41
C SER A 228 -19.51 -5.11 7.30
N LYS A 229 -18.40 -5.78 6.96
CA LYS A 229 -17.67 -5.53 5.72
C LYS A 229 -18.71 -5.57 4.59
N THR A 230 -18.98 -4.44 3.93
CA THR A 230 -19.98 -4.38 2.86
C THR A 230 -19.59 -5.42 1.84
N ARG A 231 -20.43 -6.45 1.64
CA ARG A 231 -20.02 -7.65 0.92
C ARG A 231 -19.80 -7.30 -0.55
N ILE A 232 -18.53 -7.08 -0.91
CA ILE A 232 -18.12 -6.78 -2.28
C ILE A 232 -18.68 -7.87 -3.19
N VAL A 233 -19.58 -7.48 -4.10
CA VAL A 233 -20.20 -8.38 -5.06
C VAL A 233 -19.31 -8.45 -6.30
N GLU A 234 -18.96 -9.65 -6.71
CA GLU A 234 -18.27 -9.89 -7.99
C GLU A 234 -19.32 -9.81 -9.12
N PRO A 235 -19.26 -8.82 -10.03
CA PRO A 235 -20.11 -8.79 -11.20
C PRO A 235 -19.81 -9.98 -12.12
N LYS A 236 -20.84 -10.47 -12.82
CA LYS A 236 -20.70 -11.57 -13.79
C LYS A 236 -20.91 -11.05 -15.21
N PHE A 237 -19.87 -11.14 -16.02
CA PHE A 237 -19.90 -10.75 -17.42
C PHE A 237 -19.99 -11.98 -18.33
N ARG A 238 -20.73 -11.82 -19.43
CA ARG A 238 -20.95 -12.81 -20.49
C ARG A 238 -21.14 -12.06 -21.80
N MET A 239 -20.53 -12.58 -22.86
CA MET A 239 -20.53 -12.01 -24.21
C MET A 239 -20.25 -13.14 -25.20
N SER A 240 -20.67 -13.05 -26.46
CA SER A 240 -20.12 -13.93 -27.50
C SER A 240 -18.78 -13.38 -28.03
N LEU A 241 -17.93 -14.24 -28.59
CA LEU A 241 -16.68 -13.77 -29.22
C LEU A 241 -16.96 -12.86 -30.43
N ALA A 242 -18.04 -13.10 -31.18
CA ALA A 242 -18.52 -12.22 -32.25
C ALA A 242 -18.89 -10.82 -31.73
N GLU A 243 -19.70 -10.76 -30.66
CA GLU A 243 -20.17 -9.54 -29.98
C GLU A 243 -18.98 -8.72 -29.45
N LEU A 244 -18.00 -9.39 -28.84
CA LEU A 244 -16.78 -8.74 -28.35
C LEU A 244 -15.97 -8.08 -29.48
N LEU A 245 -15.80 -8.75 -30.62
CA LEU A 245 -15.01 -8.22 -31.75
C LEU A 245 -15.70 -7.00 -32.40
N ASP A 246 -17.04 -7.01 -32.51
CA ASP A 246 -17.79 -5.87 -33.05
C ASP A 246 -17.79 -4.67 -32.08
N GLU A 247 -18.08 -4.88 -30.79
CA GLU A 247 -18.08 -3.80 -29.79
C GLU A 247 -16.69 -3.17 -29.59
N SER A 248 -15.63 -3.98 -29.56
CA SER A 248 -14.24 -3.51 -29.46
C SER A 248 -13.69 -2.95 -30.76
N LYS A 249 -14.37 -3.18 -31.90
CA LYS A 249 -13.98 -2.77 -33.25
C LYS A 249 -12.59 -3.29 -33.65
N VAL A 250 -12.18 -4.41 -33.04
CA VAL A 250 -10.92 -5.09 -33.34
C VAL A 250 -11.08 -5.81 -34.67
N VAL A 251 -10.31 -5.36 -35.67
CA VAL A 251 -10.29 -5.97 -37.00
C VAL A 251 -9.30 -7.14 -36.98
N PRO A 252 -9.77 -8.40 -37.13
CA PRO A 252 -8.87 -9.55 -37.20
C PRO A 252 -8.22 -9.67 -38.58
N VAL A 253 -7.00 -10.20 -38.60
CA VAL A 253 -6.27 -10.64 -39.80
C VAL A 253 -6.87 -11.95 -40.33
N SER A 254 -7.18 -12.87 -39.42
CA SER A 254 -7.90 -14.12 -39.72
C SER A 254 -8.64 -14.64 -38.48
N VAL A 255 -9.63 -15.50 -38.70
CA VAL A 255 -10.45 -16.12 -37.66
C VAL A 255 -10.68 -17.59 -38.00
N TYR A 256 -10.62 -18.46 -37.00
CA TYR A 256 -10.86 -19.89 -37.09
C TYR A 256 -11.77 -20.35 -35.94
N GLY A 257 -12.56 -21.40 -36.17
CA GLY A 257 -13.44 -21.97 -35.14
C GLY A 257 -14.79 -21.25 -34.97
N ASP A 258 -15.36 -21.34 -33.77
CA ASP A 258 -16.73 -20.92 -33.44
C ASP A 258 -16.77 -19.54 -32.77
N LEU A 259 -17.20 -18.51 -33.52
CA LEU A 259 -17.36 -17.15 -33.01
C LEU A 259 -18.57 -16.97 -32.07
N GLU A 260 -19.51 -17.91 -32.02
CA GLU A 260 -20.68 -17.84 -31.12
C GLU A 260 -20.37 -18.39 -29.72
N VAL A 261 -19.09 -18.71 -29.43
CA VAL A 261 -18.64 -19.17 -28.12
C VAL A 261 -18.88 -18.10 -27.04
N GLU A 262 -19.60 -18.48 -25.97
CA GLU A 262 -19.76 -17.66 -24.77
C GLU A 262 -18.42 -17.54 -24.03
N ILE A 263 -17.95 -16.31 -23.86
CA ILE A 263 -16.80 -15.96 -23.01
C ILE A 263 -17.30 -15.32 -21.71
N THR A 264 -16.63 -15.67 -20.61
CA THR A 264 -17.03 -15.31 -19.23
C THR A 264 -15.96 -14.52 -18.46
N GLY A 265 -14.81 -14.28 -19.10
CA GLY A 265 -13.71 -13.44 -18.64
C GLY A 265 -12.66 -13.28 -19.74
N ILE A 266 -11.66 -12.43 -19.51
CA ILE A 266 -10.50 -12.22 -20.39
C ILE A 266 -9.24 -12.26 -19.53
N GLN A 267 -8.17 -12.92 -19.99
CA GLN A 267 -6.85 -12.93 -19.35
C GLN A 267 -5.72 -12.81 -20.37
N HIS A 268 -4.56 -12.35 -19.90
CA HIS A 268 -3.29 -12.30 -20.66
C HIS A 268 -2.11 -12.96 -19.91
N ASP A 269 -2.38 -13.56 -18.75
CA ASP A 269 -1.46 -14.36 -17.94
C ASP A 269 -2.10 -15.74 -17.77
N SER A 270 -1.43 -16.78 -18.29
CA SER A 270 -1.98 -18.15 -18.33
C SER A 270 -2.31 -18.67 -16.93
N ARG A 271 -1.59 -18.22 -15.91
CA ARG A 271 -1.62 -18.79 -14.55
C ARG A 271 -2.90 -18.46 -13.78
N VAL A 272 -3.68 -17.49 -14.26
CA VAL A 272 -4.94 -17.02 -13.69
C VAL A 272 -6.16 -17.25 -14.60
N VAL A 273 -5.97 -17.95 -15.71
CA VAL A 273 -7.07 -18.40 -16.60
C VAL A 273 -8.00 -19.33 -15.84
N ASN A 274 -9.31 -19.09 -16.00
CA ASN A 274 -10.40 -19.94 -15.54
C ASN A 274 -11.16 -20.57 -16.73
N ALA A 275 -11.93 -21.63 -16.44
CA ALA A 275 -12.74 -22.30 -17.44
C ALA A 275 -13.85 -21.39 -17.98
N GLY A 276 -13.84 -21.13 -19.29
CA GLY A 276 -14.78 -20.21 -19.95
C GLY A 276 -14.22 -18.82 -20.26
N GLU A 277 -12.92 -18.58 -20.09
CA GLU A 277 -12.29 -17.28 -20.38
C GLU A 277 -11.62 -17.22 -21.76
N LEU A 278 -11.41 -16.00 -22.26
CA LEU A 278 -10.61 -15.67 -23.44
C LEU A 278 -9.15 -15.46 -23.05
N PHE A 279 -8.20 -16.16 -23.69
CA PHE A 279 -6.77 -15.94 -23.47
C PHE A 279 -6.15 -15.07 -24.57
N VAL A 280 -5.38 -14.04 -24.21
CA VAL A 280 -4.73 -13.12 -25.14
C VAL A 280 -3.20 -13.27 -25.07
N CYS A 281 -2.59 -13.71 -26.16
CA CYS A 281 -1.16 -13.98 -26.27
C CYS A 281 -0.34 -12.69 -26.46
N CYS A 282 -0.20 -11.90 -25.38
CA CYS A 282 0.63 -10.69 -25.39
C CYS A 282 2.13 -11.01 -25.49
N VAL A 283 2.82 -10.35 -26.41
CA VAL A 283 4.29 -10.43 -26.53
C VAL A 283 4.92 -9.42 -25.57
N GLY A 284 5.58 -9.91 -24.51
CA GLY A 284 6.16 -9.08 -23.45
C GLY A 284 7.67 -8.86 -23.55
N ARG A 285 8.24 -7.97 -22.72
CA ARG A 285 9.69 -7.67 -22.68
C ARG A 285 10.58 -8.84 -22.21
N LYS A 286 10.04 -9.81 -21.46
CA LYS A 286 10.79 -10.96 -20.89
C LYS A 286 10.41 -12.32 -21.50
N THR A 287 9.18 -12.46 -21.98
CA THR A 287 8.63 -13.73 -22.49
C THR A 287 7.48 -13.45 -23.44
N ASP A 288 7.10 -14.46 -24.21
CA ASP A 288 6.06 -14.40 -25.23
C ASP A 288 4.83 -15.21 -24.79
N GLY A 289 3.66 -14.56 -24.70
CA GLY A 289 2.40 -15.19 -24.28
C GLY A 289 2.00 -16.43 -25.11
N HIS A 290 2.45 -16.51 -26.38
CA HIS A 290 2.20 -17.66 -27.23
C HIS A 290 2.83 -18.97 -26.69
N LEU A 291 3.87 -18.88 -25.84
CA LEU A 291 4.50 -20.06 -25.22
C LEU A 291 3.61 -20.75 -24.17
N PHE A 292 2.60 -20.05 -23.64
CA PHE A 292 1.77 -20.50 -22.52
C PHE A 292 0.37 -20.96 -22.93
N LEU A 293 0.09 -21.05 -24.23
CA LEU A 293 -1.16 -21.59 -24.80
C LEU A 293 -1.55 -22.93 -24.17
N SER A 294 -0.61 -23.86 -24.05
CA SER A 294 -0.86 -25.19 -23.49
C SER A 294 -1.09 -25.21 -21.97
N GLU A 295 -0.91 -24.08 -21.26
CA GLU A 295 -1.36 -23.91 -19.88
C GLU A 295 -2.76 -23.30 -19.82
N ALA A 296 -3.03 -22.27 -20.65
CA ALA A 296 -4.34 -21.64 -20.76
C ALA A 296 -5.43 -22.64 -21.21
N ASP A 297 -5.13 -23.48 -22.22
CA ASP A 297 -6.01 -24.54 -22.71
C ASP A 297 -6.33 -25.57 -21.60
N LYS A 298 -5.32 -26.02 -20.85
CA LYS A 298 -5.49 -26.94 -19.69
C LYS A 298 -6.32 -26.33 -18.54
N ARG A 299 -6.35 -25.00 -18.43
CA ARG A 299 -7.18 -24.27 -17.46
C ARG A 299 -8.59 -23.97 -17.97
N GLY A 300 -8.87 -24.29 -19.24
CA GLY A 300 -10.20 -24.16 -19.85
C GLY A 300 -10.45 -22.82 -20.56
N ALA A 301 -9.41 -22.18 -21.10
CA ALA A 301 -9.60 -21.13 -22.10
C ALA A 301 -10.49 -21.66 -23.24
N VAL A 302 -11.54 -20.92 -23.60
CA VAL A 302 -12.48 -21.34 -24.66
C VAL A 302 -12.19 -20.71 -26.01
N ALA A 303 -11.39 -19.65 -26.03
CA ALA A 303 -10.95 -18.94 -27.22
C ALA A 303 -9.59 -18.26 -26.99
N VAL A 304 -8.89 -17.98 -28.09
CA VAL A 304 -7.55 -17.36 -28.09
C VAL A 304 -7.52 -16.15 -29.02
N VAL A 305 -6.86 -15.06 -28.58
CA VAL A 305 -6.43 -13.95 -29.45
C VAL A 305 -4.90 -13.93 -29.52
N ALA A 306 -4.34 -13.96 -30.73
CA ALA A 306 -2.91 -14.11 -30.97
C ALA A 306 -2.38 -13.16 -32.05
N SER A 307 -1.06 -12.93 -32.08
CA SER A 307 -0.39 -12.11 -33.10
C SER A 307 0.45 -12.94 -34.08
N LYS A 308 0.25 -14.27 -34.08
CA LYS A 308 0.95 -15.26 -34.89
C LYS A 308 -0.01 -16.40 -35.19
N GLU A 309 0.15 -17.05 -36.34
CA GLU A 309 -0.56 -18.30 -36.62
C GLU A 309 -0.19 -19.38 -35.59
N ILE A 310 -1.19 -20.10 -35.11
CA ILE A 310 -1.12 -21.19 -34.13
C ILE A 310 -1.92 -22.35 -34.74
N ASP A 311 -1.42 -23.58 -34.63
CA ASP A 311 -2.23 -24.75 -34.95
C ASP A 311 -3.19 -25.05 -33.78
N ILE A 312 -4.47 -24.70 -33.96
CA ILE A 312 -5.50 -24.94 -32.95
C ILE A 312 -5.98 -26.40 -32.95
N ASP A 313 -5.76 -27.17 -34.02
CA ASP A 313 -6.15 -28.59 -34.05
C ASP A 313 -5.27 -29.44 -33.10
N GLU A 314 -4.09 -28.94 -32.69
CA GLU A 314 -3.28 -29.51 -31.61
C GLU A 314 -3.66 -29.03 -30.19
N THR A 315 -4.53 -28.01 -30.04
CA THR A 315 -4.99 -27.48 -28.73
C THR A 315 -6.45 -27.84 -28.44
N LEU A 316 -6.65 -28.99 -27.80
CA LEU A 316 -7.91 -29.74 -27.76
C LEU A 316 -9.08 -29.10 -26.99
N GLY A 317 -8.90 -28.01 -26.25
CA GLY A 317 -9.96 -27.31 -25.51
C GLY A 317 -10.50 -26.03 -26.19
N CYS A 318 -9.65 -25.31 -26.91
CA CYS A 318 -9.98 -24.00 -27.49
C CYS A 318 -10.91 -24.13 -28.72
N LYS A 319 -12.02 -23.39 -28.73
CA LYS A 319 -13.05 -23.46 -29.79
C LYS A 319 -12.86 -22.43 -30.90
N ALA A 320 -12.10 -21.37 -30.66
CA ALA A 320 -11.89 -20.29 -31.60
C ALA A 320 -10.51 -19.64 -31.46
N LEU A 321 -9.96 -19.20 -32.60
CA LEU A 321 -8.70 -18.48 -32.70
C LEU A 321 -8.90 -17.21 -33.52
N VAL A 322 -8.50 -16.07 -32.96
CA VAL A 322 -8.51 -14.76 -33.60
C VAL A 322 -7.08 -14.27 -33.77
N ILE A 323 -6.66 -14.01 -35.01
CA ILE A 323 -5.34 -13.42 -35.30
C ILE A 323 -5.48 -11.92 -35.49
N VAL A 324 -4.63 -11.13 -34.83
CA VAL A 324 -4.54 -9.67 -34.92
C VAL A 324 -3.10 -9.23 -35.23
N GLU A 325 -2.89 -7.99 -35.65
CA GLU A 325 -1.52 -7.49 -35.94
C GLU A 325 -0.66 -7.34 -34.67
N ASP A 326 -1.23 -6.85 -33.56
CA ASP A 326 -0.57 -6.78 -32.25
C ASP A 326 -1.58 -6.98 -31.11
N THR A 327 -1.36 -8.03 -30.31
CA THR A 327 -2.17 -8.35 -29.13
C THR A 327 -2.07 -7.31 -28.02
N ASN A 328 -0.95 -6.59 -27.89
CA ASN A 328 -0.80 -5.55 -26.87
C ASN A 328 -1.64 -4.31 -27.17
N THR A 329 -1.77 -3.93 -28.45
CA THR A 329 -2.58 -2.79 -28.89
C THR A 329 -4.08 -3.06 -28.76
N VAL A 330 -4.55 -4.29 -29.00
CA VAL A 330 -5.99 -4.63 -28.91
C VAL A 330 -6.47 -5.01 -27.50
N LEU A 331 -5.58 -5.49 -26.61
CA LEU A 331 -5.97 -5.94 -25.26
C LEU A 331 -6.80 -4.91 -24.48
N PRO A 332 -6.50 -3.59 -24.49
CA PRO A 332 -7.31 -2.61 -23.77
C PRO A 332 -8.74 -2.47 -24.32
N ALA A 333 -8.91 -2.54 -25.64
CA ALA A 333 -10.22 -2.45 -26.30
C ALA A 333 -11.08 -3.70 -26.02
N LEU A 334 -10.47 -4.89 -26.10
CA LEU A 334 -11.13 -6.15 -25.74
C LEU A 334 -11.57 -6.14 -24.26
N ALA A 335 -10.68 -5.74 -23.34
CA ALA A 335 -11.01 -5.63 -21.93
C ALA A 335 -12.15 -4.62 -21.68
N ALA A 336 -12.09 -3.44 -22.31
CA ALA A 336 -13.09 -2.40 -22.10
C ALA A 336 -14.49 -2.78 -22.59
N SER A 337 -14.62 -3.37 -23.78
CA SER A 337 -15.92 -3.82 -24.30
C SER A 337 -16.49 -4.94 -23.42
N PHE A 338 -15.71 -5.96 -23.10
CA PHE A 338 -16.17 -7.08 -22.27
C PHE A 338 -16.69 -6.64 -20.89
N TYR A 339 -16.01 -5.68 -20.26
CA TYR A 339 -16.42 -5.07 -18.99
C TYR A 339 -17.40 -3.90 -19.15
N ARG A 340 -17.87 -3.61 -20.36
CA ARG A 340 -18.87 -2.59 -20.73
C ARG A 340 -18.48 -1.13 -20.40
N TYR A 341 -17.23 -0.77 -20.69
CA TYR A 341 -16.66 0.57 -20.58
C TYR A 341 -16.97 1.29 -19.24
N PRO A 342 -16.66 0.67 -18.08
CA PRO A 342 -17.15 1.11 -16.78
C PRO A 342 -16.72 2.53 -16.38
N SER A 343 -15.58 3.01 -16.90
CA SER A 343 -15.09 4.38 -16.69
C SER A 343 -15.98 5.48 -17.28
N LYS A 344 -16.92 5.15 -18.18
CA LYS A 344 -17.89 6.13 -18.72
C LYS A 344 -19.03 6.46 -17.76
N ASN A 345 -19.26 5.63 -16.73
CA ASN A 345 -20.38 5.73 -15.80
C ASN A 345 -19.92 6.09 -14.37
N MET A 346 -18.71 6.62 -14.21
CA MET A 346 -18.13 7.11 -12.96
C MET A 346 -17.27 8.35 -13.27
N ALA A 347 -17.11 9.28 -12.33
CA ALA A 347 -16.13 10.35 -12.49
C ALA A 347 -14.71 9.81 -12.26
N VAL A 348 -13.78 9.95 -13.22
CA VAL A 348 -12.43 9.36 -13.12
C VAL A 348 -11.32 10.41 -13.10
N ILE A 349 -10.52 10.40 -12.03
CA ILE A 349 -9.43 11.34 -11.77
C ILE A 349 -8.08 10.64 -11.95
N GLY A 350 -7.37 10.98 -13.01
CA GLY A 350 -6.03 10.46 -13.29
C GLY A 350 -4.94 11.37 -12.70
N ILE A 351 -4.03 10.79 -11.90
CA ILE A 351 -2.94 11.53 -11.26
C ILE A 351 -1.60 11.03 -11.79
N THR A 352 -0.79 11.92 -12.35
CA THR A 352 0.55 11.60 -12.85
C THR A 352 1.62 12.58 -12.39
N GLY A 353 2.86 12.13 -12.46
CA GLY A 353 4.06 12.83 -12.01
C GLY A 353 5.14 11.84 -11.58
N THR A 354 6.29 12.34 -11.12
CA THR A 354 7.30 11.49 -10.48
C THR A 354 6.84 11.19 -9.04
N ASN A 355 6.78 12.21 -8.19
CA ASN A 355 6.49 12.10 -6.76
C ASN A 355 5.06 12.55 -6.42
N GLY A 356 4.56 12.20 -5.23
CA GLY A 356 3.30 12.71 -4.67
C GLY A 356 2.00 12.05 -5.15
N LYS A 357 2.03 11.27 -6.25
CA LYS A 357 0.84 10.60 -6.82
C LYS A 357 -0.04 9.89 -5.79
N THR A 358 0.56 9.07 -4.94
CA THR A 358 -0.09 8.29 -3.88
C THR A 358 -0.75 9.19 -2.83
N THR A 359 -0.03 10.18 -2.29
CA THR A 359 -0.58 11.07 -1.27
C THR A 359 -1.74 11.89 -1.84
N THR A 360 -1.56 12.44 -3.05
CA THR A 360 -2.60 13.17 -3.77
C THR A 360 -3.82 12.29 -4.08
N SER A 361 -3.65 10.98 -4.32
CA SER A 361 -4.80 10.08 -4.54
C SER A 361 -5.60 9.81 -3.26
N TYR A 362 -4.93 9.64 -2.11
CA TYR A 362 -5.60 9.52 -0.82
C TYR A 362 -6.33 10.82 -0.43
N LEU A 363 -5.71 11.99 -0.60
CA LEU A 363 -6.32 13.30 -0.33
C LEU A 363 -7.54 13.59 -1.22
N ILE A 364 -7.47 13.23 -2.51
CA ILE A 364 -8.63 13.38 -3.41
C ILE A 364 -9.73 12.36 -3.08
N LYS A 365 -9.39 11.14 -2.64
CA LYS A 365 -10.38 10.17 -2.12
C LYS A 365 -11.11 10.74 -0.90
N GLY A 366 -10.37 11.23 0.10
CA GLY A 366 -10.95 11.83 1.31
C GLY A 366 -11.87 13.01 0.99
N MET A 367 -11.46 13.90 0.06
CA MET A 367 -12.31 14.99 -0.44
C MET A 367 -13.65 14.52 -1.03
N TYR A 368 -13.65 13.51 -1.91
CA TYR A 368 -14.90 13.02 -2.51
C TYR A 368 -15.76 12.20 -1.52
N GLU A 369 -15.15 11.49 -0.58
CA GLU A 369 -15.87 10.80 0.50
C GLU A 369 -16.48 11.80 1.49
N ALA A 370 -15.79 12.91 1.78
CA ALA A 370 -16.35 14.03 2.53
C ALA A 370 -17.55 14.67 1.80
N MET A 371 -17.49 14.83 0.47
CA MET A 371 -18.64 15.22 -0.37
C MET A 371 -19.79 14.19 -0.41
N GLY A 372 -19.64 13.04 0.27
CA GLY A 372 -20.67 12.00 0.35
C GLY A 372 -20.83 11.17 -0.92
N LEU A 373 -19.76 11.05 -1.73
CA LEU A 373 -19.71 10.14 -2.88
C LEU A 373 -19.02 8.82 -2.51
N ARG A 374 -19.51 7.70 -3.06
CA ARG A 374 -18.83 6.41 -2.95
C ARG A 374 -17.57 6.42 -3.83
N THR A 375 -16.39 6.58 -3.23
CA THR A 375 -15.13 6.78 -3.98
C THR A 375 -14.21 5.56 -3.95
N GLY A 376 -13.96 4.99 -5.12
CA GLY A 376 -12.96 3.96 -5.35
C GLY A 376 -11.58 4.56 -5.62
N MET A 377 -10.53 3.75 -5.46
CA MET A 377 -9.16 4.19 -5.74
C MET A 377 -8.30 3.06 -6.30
N LEU A 378 -7.45 3.38 -7.27
CA LEU A 378 -6.40 2.53 -7.82
C LEU A 378 -5.04 3.19 -7.53
N SER A 379 -4.43 2.81 -6.40
CA SER A 379 -3.15 3.34 -5.93
C SER A 379 -2.09 2.23 -5.79
N SER A 380 -0.82 2.63 -5.77
CA SER A 380 0.31 1.75 -5.42
C SER A 380 0.15 1.06 -4.07
N VAL A 381 -0.42 1.74 -3.07
CA VAL A 381 -0.51 1.20 -1.71
C VAL A 381 -1.60 0.15 -1.56
N ALA A 382 -2.74 0.36 -2.22
CA ALA A 382 -3.89 -0.54 -2.23
C ALA A 382 -4.89 -0.11 -3.31
N TYR A 383 -5.78 -1.01 -3.68
CA TYR A 383 -7.00 -0.67 -4.40
C TYR A 383 -8.17 -0.59 -3.41
N TYR A 384 -9.15 0.27 -3.65
CA TYR A 384 -10.35 0.42 -2.82
C TYR A 384 -11.57 0.40 -3.73
N ILE A 385 -12.57 -0.42 -3.43
CA ILE A 385 -13.83 -0.44 -4.19
C ILE A 385 -14.66 0.82 -3.85
N HIS A 386 -14.91 1.05 -2.56
CA HIS A 386 -15.36 2.33 -1.98
C HIS A 386 -15.07 2.32 -0.46
N GLY A 387 -14.85 3.46 0.19
CA GLY A 387 -14.64 3.52 1.64
C GLY A 387 -13.44 2.69 2.09
N ASP A 388 -13.64 1.82 3.07
CA ASP A 388 -12.64 0.90 3.65
C ASP A 388 -12.55 -0.46 2.92
N ASN A 389 -13.25 -0.66 1.79
CA ASN A 389 -13.24 -1.92 1.03
C ASN A 389 -11.94 -2.09 0.23
N LYS A 390 -10.85 -2.30 0.97
CA LYS A 390 -9.45 -2.45 0.53
C LYS A 390 -9.21 -3.81 -0.13
N LEU A 391 -8.45 -3.81 -1.22
CA LEU A 391 -7.89 -4.97 -1.91
C LEU A 391 -6.37 -4.78 -2.09
N GLU A 392 -5.63 -5.86 -2.24
CA GLU A 392 -4.17 -5.80 -2.48
C GLU A 392 -3.85 -5.12 -3.83
N SER A 393 -2.76 -4.33 -3.84
CA SER A 393 -2.22 -3.70 -5.04
C SER A 393 -0.89 -4.37 -5.45
N PRO A 394 -0.87 -5.21 -6.50
CA PRO A 394 0.37 -5.79 -7.00
C PRO A 394 1.19 -4.84 -7.90
N LYS A 395 0.61 -3.70 -8.33
CA LYS A 395 1.20 -2.76 -9.29
C LYS A 395 0.60 -1.35 -9.11
N THR A 396 1.44 -0.29 -9.11
CA THR A 396 1.00 1.14 -9.10
C THR A 396 -0.10 1.47 -10.12
N THR A 397 0.00 0.87 -11.30
CA THR A 397 -1.06 0.90 -12.31
C THR A 397 -1.26 -0.54 -12.78
N PRO A 398 -2.40 -1.18 -12.50
CA PRO A 398 -2.69 -2.51 -13.03
C PRO A 398 -2.69 -2.52 -14.57
N ASP A 399 -2.59 -3.72 -15.16
CA ASP A 399 -2.76 -3.93 -16.60
C ASP A 399 -4.20 -3.68 -17.07
N ALA A 400 -4.40 -3.56 -18.39
CA ALA A 400 -5.68 -3.12 -18.94
C ALA A 400 -6.87 -4.05 -18.60
N VAL A 401 -6.63 -5.35 -18.46
CA VAL A 401 -7.65 -6.32 -18.03
C VAL A 401 -8.05 -6.05 -16.58
N LEU A 402 -7.06 -5.97 -15.69
CA LEU A 402 -7.32 -5.78 -14.26
C LEU A 402 -7.87 -4.38 -13.95
N VAL A 403 -7.46 -3.33 -14.68
CA VAL A 403 -8.06 -1.98 -14.59
C VAL A 403 -9.56 -2.03 -14.88
N GLN A 404 -9.96 -2.61 -16.02
CA GLN A 404 -11.36 -2.65 -16.44
C GLN A 404 -12.21 -3.57 -15.54
N ASN A 405 -11.66 -4.71 -15.11
CA ASN A 405 -12.30 -5.59 -14.12
C ASN A 405 -12.58 -4.85 -12.80
N LEU A 406 -11.57 -4.16 -12.25
CA LEU A 406 -11.71 -3.41 -11.00
C LEU A 406 -12.68 -2.23 -11.14
N MET A 407 -12.67 -1.50 -12.26
CA MET A 407 -13.62 -0.42 -12.51
C MET A 407 -15.07 -0.93 -12.68
N ALA A 408 -15.27 -2.08 -13.35
CA ALA A 408 -16.58 -2.71 -13.44
C ALA A 408 -17.08 -3.22 -12.09
N LYS A 409 -16.17 -3.73 -11.24
CA LYS A 409 -16.44 -4.12 -9.86
C LYS A 409 -16.77 -2.93 -8.96
N MET A 410 -16.09 -1.80 -9.13
CA MET A 410 -16.43 -0.51 -8.50
C MET A 410 -17.85 -0.09 -8.88
N LEU A 411 -18.14 0.07 -10.17
CA LEU A 411 -19.45 0.46 -10.68
C LEU A 411 -20.57 -0.48 -10.17
N HIS A 412 -20.36 -1.80 -10.18
CA HIS A 412 -21.35 -2.78 -9.71
C HIS A 412 -21.64 -2.70 -8.19
N ASN A 413 -20.70 -2.19 -7.38
CA ASN A 413 -20.90 -1.94 -5.95
C ASN A 413 -21.36 -0.48 -5.67
N GLY A 414 -21.71 0.26 -6.72
CA GLY A 414 -22.26 1.62 -6.64
C GLY A 414 -21.20 2.70 -6.39
N THR A 415 -19.96 2.50 -6.81
CA THR A 415 -18.93 3.55 -6.78
C THR A 415 -19.28 4.65 -7.78
N GLU A 416 -19.34 5.91 -7.32
CA GLU A 416 -19.67 7.11 -8.12
C GLU A 416 -18.41 7.78 -8.71
N THR A 417 -17.24 7.57 -8.10
CA THR A 417 -15.99 8.27 -8.45
C THR A 417 -14.77 7.37 -8.25
N VAL A 418 -13.76 7.45 -9.14
CA VAL A 418 -12.54 6.65 -9.08
C VAL A 418 -11.29 7.52 -9.19
N VAL A 419 -10.39 7.42 -8.21
CA VAL A 419 -9.09 8.11 -8.19
C VAL A 419 -7.98 7.15 -8.59
N MET A 420 -7.15 7.47 -9.60
CA MET A 420 -6.23 6.52 -10.22
C MET A 420 -4.80 7.07 -10.37
N GLU A 421 -3.80 6.32 -9.87
CA GLU A 421 -2.39 6.57 -10.14
C GLU A 421 -2.02 6.19 -11.59
N ALA A 422 -1.95 7.19 -12.47
CA ALA A 422 -1.55 7.05 -13.86
C ALA A 422 -0.02 7.11 -14.01
N SER A 423 0.67 6.00 -13.71
CA SER A 423 2.14 5.91 -13.88
C SER A 423 2.57 6.08 -15.34
N SER A 424 3.78 6.59 -15.57
CA SER A 424 4.34 6.72 -16.94
C SER A 424 4.49 5.36 -17.61
N HIS A 425 4.78 4.31 -16.85
CA HIS A 425 4.75 2.91 -17.29
C HIS A 425 3.36 2.49 -17.78
N GLY A 426 2.30 2.78 -17.01
CA GLY A 426 0.93 2.45 -17.39
C GLY A 426 0.45 3.20 -18.64
N LEU A 427 0.78 4.49 -18.74
CA LEU A 427 0.47 5.31 -19.91
C LEU A 427 1.31 4.93 -21.14
N ALA A 428 2.60 4.61 -20.97
CA ALA A 428 3.47 4.14 -22.04
C ALA A 428 2.94 2.84 -22.65
N LEU A 429 2.65 1.85 -21.80
CA LEU A 429 2.18 0.50 -22.15
C LEU A 429 0.66 0.40 -22.44
N GLY A 430 -0.07 1.52 -22.55
CA GLY A 430 -1.49 1.51 -22.89
C GLY A 430 -2.43 0.87 -21.86
N ARG A 431 -1.98 0.66 -20.61
CA ARG A 431 -2.80 0.06 -19.54
C ARG A 431 -4.05 0.88 -19.22
N CYS A 432 -3.99 2.19 -19.44
CA CYS A 432 -5.09 3.13 -19.26
C CYS A 432 -5.73 3.55 -20.61
N SER A 433 -5.48 2.85 -21.72
CA SER A 433 -5.92 3.30 -23.05
C SER A 433 -7.43 3.42 -23.20
N GLU A 434 -8.20 2.58 -22.51
CA GLU A 434 -9.67 2.64 -22.50
C GLU A 434 -10.23 3.08 -21.14
N VAL A 435 -9.43 3.82 -20.37
CA VAL A 435 -9.95 4.61 -19.24
C VAL A 435 -10.33 5.98 -19.78
N ASP A 436 -11.61 6.28 -19.70
CA ASP A 436 -12.16 7.61 -19.89
C ASP A 436 -11.84 8.44 -18.63
N PHE A 437 -11.26 9.64 -18.79
CA PHE A 437 -10.76 10.46 -17.68
C PHE A 437 -11.40 11.85 -17.72
N ASP A 438 -12.05 12.24 -16.63
CA ASP A 438 -12.61 13.58 -16.45
C ASP A 438 -11.54 14.60 -16.05
N ILE A 439 -10.57 14.19 -15.23
CA ILE A 439 -9.59 15.11 -14.63
C ILE A 439 -8.17 14.55 -14.78
N ALA A 440 -7.27 15.37 -15.33
CA ALA A 440 -5.83 15.09 -15.40
C ALA A 440 -5.06 15.97 -14.40
N VAL A 441 -4.38 15.34 -13.44
CA VAL A 441 -3.57 16.00 -12.41
C VAL A 441 -2.07 15.76 -12.66
N PHE A 442 -1.27 16.82 -12.63
CA PHE A 442 0.20 16.77 -12.75
C PHE A 442 0.88 17.35 -11.51
N THR A 443 1.63 16.51 -10.78
CA THR A 443 2.30 16.89 -9.53
C THR A 443 3.70 17.47 -9.73
N ASN A 444 4.56 16.81 -10.51
CA ASN A 444 5.94 17.18 -10.82
C ASN A 444 6.58 16.19 -11.83
N LEU A 445 7.69 16.59 -12.45
CA LEU A 445 8.56 15.71 -13.25
C LEU A 445 10.03 15.95 -12.87
N THR A 446 10.56 15.05 -12.04
CA THR A 446 12.00 14.89 -11.80
C THR A 446 12.52 13.63 -12.50
N ARG A 447 13.81 13.62 -12.83
CA ARG A 447 14.52 12.48 -13.46
C ARG A 447 14.29 11.17 -12.70
N ASP A 448 13.66 10.20 -13.38
CA ASP A 448 13.32 8.86 -12.87
C ASP A 448 12.99 7.93 -14.07
N HIS A 449 12.96 6.61 -13.84
CA HIS A 449 12.52 5.56 -14.77
C HIS A 449 13.23 5.54 -16.16
N LEU A 450 14.45 6.08 -16.27
CA LEU A 450 15.18 6.15 -17.54
C LEU A 450 15.69 4.78 -18.04
N ASP A 451 15.71 3.77 -17.18
CA ASP A 451 15.89 2.35 -17.53
C ASP A 451 14.76 1.83 -18.43
N PHE A 452 13.54 2.34 -18.25
CA PHE A 452 12.39 1.99 -19.10
C PHE A 452 12.20 2.94 -20.28
N HIS A 453 12.34 4.25 -20.03
CA HIS A 453 12.00 5.33 -20.98
C HIS A 453 13.18 5.83 -21.82
N GLY A 454 14.43 5.51 -21.48
CA GLY A 454 15.63 5.96 -22.20
C GLY A 454 15.96 7.45 -22.02
N THR A 455 15.01 8.34 -22.32
CA THR A 455 15.17 9.80 -22.25
C THR A 455 14.14 10.47 -21.34
N GLU A 456 14.51 11.65 -20.81
CA GLU A 456 13.59 12.48 -20.01
C GLU A 456 12.44 13.04 -20.86
N GLU A 457 12.63 13.16 -22.18
CA GLU A 457 11.57 13.56 -23.13
C GLU A 457 10.54 12.44 -23.31
N GLU A 458 10.97 11.20 -23.54
CA GLU A 458 10.05 10.04 -23.61
C GLU A 458 9.31 9.80 -22.28
N TYR A 459 9.96 10.06 -21.14
CA TYR A 459 9.33 10.01 -19.82
C TYR A 459 8.24 11.07 -19.63
N ARG A 460 8.52 12.32 -20.06
CA ARG A 460 7.57 13.44 -20.07
C ARG A 460 6.40 13.19 -21.02
N ASP A 461 6.68 12.74 -22.24
CA ASP A 461 5.68 12.53 -23.28
C ASP A 461 4.79 11.32 -22.97
N ALA A 462 5.32 10.29 -22.29
CA ALA A 462 4.53 9.21 -21.73
C ALA A 462 3.50 9.69 -20.69
N LYS A 463 3.84 10.66 -19.82
CA LYS A 463 2.87 11.28 -18.90
C LYS A 463 1.85 12.16 -19.63
N ALA A 464 2.28 12.87 -20.68
CA ALA A 464 1.41 13.73 -21.47
C ALA A 464 0.24 13.01 -22.15
N LYS A 465 0.34 11.68 -22.37
CA LYS A 465 -0.78 10.84 -22.84
C LYS A 465 -2.05 10.93 -21.98
N LEU A 466 -1.95 11.31 -20.71
CA LEU A 466 -3.11 11.59 -19.85
C LEU A 466 -3.74 12.95 -20.22
N PHE A 467 -2.92 13.99 -20.35
CA PHE A 467 -3.37 15.35 -20.64
C PHE A 467 -3.84 15.53 -22.10
N SER A 468 -3.32 14.75 -23.05
CA SER A 468 -3.77 14.80 -24.45
C SER A 468 -5.20 14.29 -24.65
N ARG A 469 -5.74 13.51 -23.71
CA ARG A 469 -7.15 13.07 -23.64
C ARG A 469 -8.11 14.16 -23.18
N MET A 470 -7.60 15.24 -22.59
CA MET A 470 -8.41 16.36 -22.11
C MET A 470 -8.91 17.19 -23.30
N VAL A 471 -9.96 16.71 -23.98
CA VAL A 471 -10.49 17.28 -25.23
C VAL A 471 -11.82 18.04 -25.11
N ASP A 472 -12.70 17.69 -24.16
CA ASP A 472 -14.02 18.33 -23.99
C ASP A 472 -13.98 19.46 -22.93
N PRO A 473 -14.23 20.73 -23.29
CA PRO A 473 -14.27 21.84 -22.33
C PRO A 473 -15.44 21.84 -21.35
N GLU A 474 -16.60 21.27 -21.70
CA GLU A 474 -17.74 21.23 -20.77
C GLU A 474 -17.45 20.21 -19.65
N ARG A 475 -16.93 19.03 -20.01
CA ARG A 475 -16.62 17.93 -19.08
C ARG A 475 -15.24 18.03 -18.42
N HIS A 476 -14.15 18.03 -19.19
CA HIS A 476 -12.81 17.71 -18.67
C HIS A 476 -12.12 18.87 -17.92
N ARG A 477 -11.20 18.54 -17.01
CA ARG A 477 -10.38 19.53 -16.27
C ARG A 477 -8.90 19.15 -16.22
N LYS A 478 -8.03 20.16 -16.27
CA LYS A 478 -6.57 20.04 -16.10
C LYS A 478 -6.16 20.65 -14.76
N VAL A 479 -5.39 19.94 -13.95
CA VAL A 479 -4.82 20.45 -12.68
C VAL A 479 -3.30 20.32 -12.72
N VAL A 480 -2.59 21.44 -12.60
CA VAL A 480 -1.15 21.50 -12.92
C VAL A 480 -0.36 22.30 -11.89
N ASN A 481 0.70 21.69 -11.36
CA ASN A 481 1.73 22.40 -10.59
C ASN A 481 2.50 23.35 -11.52
N ILE A 482 2.49 24.66 -11.26
CA ILE A 482 3.21 25.65 -12.09
C ILE A 482 4.58 26.08 -11.54
N ASP A 483 5.00 25.53 -10.40
CA ASP A 483 6.41 25.64 -9.96
C ASP A 483 7.31 24.62 -10.70
N ASP A 484 6.74 23.61 -11.37
CA ASP A 484 7.47 22.66 -12.22
C ASP A 484 7.80 23.25 -13.60
N PRO A 485 9.05 23.17 -14.10
CA PRO A 485 9.43 23.70 -15.42
C PRO A 485 8.62 23.15 -16.61
N ASN A 486 8.05 21.96 -16.49
CA ASN A 486 7.28 21.29 -17.54
C ASN A 486 5.80 21.72 -17.57
N ALA A 487 5.33 22.53 -16.61
CA ALA A 487 3.91 22.90 -16.49
C ALA A 487 3.30 23.42 -17.80
N SER A 488 4.03 24.27 -18.52
CA SER A 488 3.61 24.84 -19.80
C SER A 488 3.41 23.79 -20.89
N PHE A 489 4.21 22.72 -20.88
CA PHE A 489 4.08 21.58 -21.81
C PHE A 489 2.84 20.74 -21.50
N PHE A 490 2.53 20.48 -20.22
CA PHE A 490 1.33 19.73 -19.82
C PHE A 490 0.03 20.50 -20.06
N ILE A 491 0.02 21.81 -19.78
CA ILE A 491 -1.13 22.71 -20.07
C ILE A 491 -1.49 22.69 -21.56
N ALA A 492 -0.48 22.68 -22.43
CA ALA A 492 -0.63 22.74 -23.89
C ALA A 492 -1.09 21.42 -24.56
N GLN A 493 -1.17 20.30 -23.83
CA GLN A 493 -1.68 19.05 -24.39
C GLN A 493 -3.20 19.05 -24.51
N GLY A 494 -3.76 18.28 -25.45
CA GLY A 494 -5.20 18.16 -25.63
C GLY A 494 -5.82 19.45 -26.16
N ASN A 495 -7.04 19.78 -25.71
CA ASN A 495 -7.73 20.99 -26.13
C ASN A 495 -7.31 22.21 -25.26
N PRO A 496 -6.89 23.35 -25.85
CA PRO A 496 -6.58 24.57 -25.10
C PRO A 496 -7.79 25.25 -24.43
N ASP A 497 -9.01 24.98 -24.90
CA ASP A 497 -10.24 25.53 -24.31
C ASP A 497 -10.69 24.78 -23.04
N VAL A 498 -10.07 23.63 -22.73
CA VAL A 498 -10.35 22.89 -21.48
C VAL A 498 -9.84 23.68 -20.26
N PRO A 499 -10.69 23.93 -19.25
CA PRO A 499 -10.30 24.66 -18.05
C PRO A 499 -9.08 24.05 -17.34
N VAL A 500 -8.16 24.93 -16.98
CA VAL A 500 -6.97 24.63 -16.18
C VAL A 500 -7.14 25.28 -14.81
N VAL A 501 -6.92 24.53 -13.73
CA VAL A 501 -6.66 25.08 -12.40
C VAL A 501 -5.19 24.87 -12.07
N THR A 502 -4.49 25.95 -11.76
CA THR A 502 -3.06 25.94 -11.44
C THR A 502 -2.84 25.95 -9.94
N PHE A 503 -1.85 25.18 -9.48
CA PHE A 503 -1.38 25.24 -8.09
C PHE A 503 0.12 25.48 -8.00
N ALA A 504 0.55 26.10 -6.90
CA ALA A 504 1.95 26.40 -6.62
C ALA A 504 2.15 26.65 -5.13
N MET A 505 3.34 26.40 -4.61
CA MET A 505 3.75 26.83 -3.29
C MET A 505 4.54 28.15 -3.35
N ASP A 506 5.42 28.30 -4.34
CA ASP A 506 6.33 29.44 -4.45
C ASP A 506 5.77 30.54 -5.38
N SER A 507 4.97 30.18 -6.40
CA SER A 507 4.35 31.12 -7.34
C SER A 507 2.95 31.61 -6.92
N LYS A 508 2.86 32.82 -6.36
CA LYS A 508 1.59 33.57 -6.10
C LYS A 508 0.83 34.04 -7.36
N LYS A 509 1.00 33.34 -8.48
CA LYS A 509 0.22 33.50 -9.72
C LYS A 509 -0.68 32.29 -10.00
N ALA A 510 -0.51 31.21 -9.24
CA ALA A 510 -1.40 30.07 -9.31
C ALA A 510 -2.79 30.43 -8.77
N ASP A 511 -3.81 29.70 -9.20
CA ASP A 511 -5.17 29.82 -8.69
C ASP A 511 -5.24 29.36 -7.22
N VAL A 512 -4.51 28.30 -6.90
CA VAL A 512 -4.39 27.72 -5.54
C VAL A 512 -2.94 27.83 -5.05
N HIS A 513 -2.73 28.60 -3.98
CA HIS A 513 -1.39 28.77 -3.38
C HIS A 513 -1.46 29.06 -1.87
N PRO A 514 -0.42 28.76 -1.08
CA PRO A 514 -0.40 29.09 0.33
C PRO A 514 -0.20 30.60 0.56
N LEU A 515 -0.79 31.08 1.65
CA LEU A 515 -0.53 32.40 2.24
C LEU A 515 0.49 32.31 3.38
N LYS A 516 0.36 31.24 4.18
CA LYS A 516 1.21 30.83 5.29
C LYS A 516 1.11 29.31 5.41
N PHE A 517 2.18 28.65 5.86
CA PHE A 517 2.11 27.32 6.46
C PHE A 517 3.12 27.25 7.61
N GLU A 518 2.86 26.36 8.57
CA GLU A 518 3.78 25.99 9.65
C GLU A 518 3.88 24.46 9.66
N LEU A 519 5.11 23.95 9.78
CA LEU A 519 5.43 22.53 9.85
C LEU A 519 5.86 22.20 11.28
N SER A 520 5.38 21.08 11.82
CA SER A 520 5.84 20.54 13.10
C SER A 520 6.09 19.03 12.99
N LEU A 521 6.44 18.40 14.12
CA LEU A 521 6.66 16.94 14.21
C LEU A 521 5.37 16.12 14.08
N PHE A 522 4.21 16.71 14.41
CA PHE A 522 2.92 16.00 14.55
C PHE A 522 1.80 16.57 13.66
N GLU A 523 1.88 17.86 13.32
CA GLU A 523 0.84 18.56 12.53
C GLU A 523 1.46 19.58 11.55
N SER A 524 0.92 19.63 10.33
CA SER A 524 1.13 20.69 9.34
C SER A 524 -0.10 21.60 9.27
N GLN A 525 0.06 22.89 9.56
CA GLN A 525 -1.02 23.89 9.46
C GLN A 525 -0.84 24.74 8.21
N VAL A 526 -1.89 24.89 7.38
CA VAL A 526 -1.81 25.54 6.07
C VAL A 526 -2.97 26.51 5.84
N LEU A 527 -2.65 27.77 5.51
CA LEU A 527 -3.62 28.76 5.08
C LEU A 527 -3.52 28.91 3.55
N VAL A 528 -4.51 28.39 2.81
CA VAL A 528 -4.51 28.32 1.33
C VAL A 528 -5.42 29.39 0.72
N ASN A 529 -4.90 30.19 -0.20
CA ASN A 529 -5.71 31.07 -1.04
C ASN A 529 -6.23 30.31 -2.27
N THR A 530 -7.52 30.46 -2.58
CA THR A 530 -8.17 29.92 -3.79
C THR A 530 -9.01 31.02 -4.48
N PRO A 531 -9.52 30.81 -5.72
CA PRO A 531 -10.41 31.78 -6.38
C PRO A 531 -11.76 31.98 -5.69
N HIS A 532 -12.16 31.05 -4.81
CA HIS A 532 -13.47 31.03 -4.15
C HIS A 532 -13.43 31.44 -2.66
N GLY A 533 -12.24 31.51 -2.07
CA GLY A 533 -12.05 31.84 -0.66
C GLY A 533 -10.67 31.45 -0.13
N ILE A 534 -10.43 31.73 1.14
CA ILE A 534 -9.25 31.23 1.87
C ILE A 534 -9.69 29.99 2.66
N LEU A 535 -8.90 28.92 2.60
CA LEU A 535 -9.04 27.72 3.42
C LEU A 535 -8.00 27.75 4.54
N GLU A 536 -8.36 27.23 5.69
CA GLU A 536 -7.47 26.88 6.80
C GLU A 536 -7.56 25.36 6.95
N ILE A 537 -6.41 24.68 7.03
CA ILE A 537 -6.29 23.21 6.98
C ILE A 537 -5.27 22.77 8.02
N SER A 538 -5.66 21.86 8.90
CA SER A 538 -4.79 21.11 9.84
C SER A 538 -4.65 19.66 9.38
N SER A 539 -3.43 19.17 9.15
CA SER A 539 -3.20 17.81 8.65
C SER A 539 -2.02 17.12 9.33
N GLY A 540 -2.17 15.84 9.67
CA GLY A 540 -1.07 14.98 10.15
C GLY A 540 0.00 14.68 9.09
N LEU A 541 -0.23 15.05 7.82
CA LEU A 541 0.74 14.83 6.75
C LEU A 541 1.94 15.79 6.88
N LEU A 542 3.08 15.23 7.28
CA LEU A 542 4.29 15.98 7.61
C LEU A 542 5.06 16.51 6.37
N GLY A 543 5.75 17.63 6.55
CA GLY A 543 6.81 18.08 5.64
C GLY A 543 6.38 18.85 4.38
N ARG A 544 7.30 19.68 3.86
CA ARG A 544 7.03 20.63 2.76
C ARG A 544 6.50 20.00 1.47
N HIS A 545 6.82 18.73 1.22
CA HIS A 545 6.34 18.01 0.04
C HIS A 545 4.84 17.65 0.13
N ASN A 546 4.28 17.46 1.32
CA ASN A 546 2.85 17.20 1.50
C ASN A 546 1.99 18.48 1.36
N ILE A 547 2.59 19.66 1.54
CA ILE A 547 1.96 20.94 1.17
C ILE A 547 1.62 20.96 -0.34
N TYR A 548 2.53 20.52 -1.22
CA TYR A 548 2.21 20.38 -2.66
C TYR A 548 1.07 19.38 -2.92
N ASN A 549 0.99 18.27 -2.17
CA ASN A 549 -0.04 17.25 -2.34
C ASN A 549 -1.43 17.78 -1.90
N MET A 550 -1.49 18.53 -0.78
CA MET A 550 -2.71 19.23 -0.35
C MET A 550 -3.14 20.32 -1.34
N LEU A 551 -2.22 21.14 -1.83
CA LEU A 551 -2.51 22.15 -2.86
C LEU A 551 -3.05 21.52 -4.16
N ALA A 552 -2.55 20.34 -4.55
CA ALA A 552 -3.08 19.58 -5.68
C ALA A 552 -4.52 19.08 -5.44
N ALA A 553 -4.83 18.57 -4.24
CA ALA A 553 -6.17 18.12 -3.86
C ALA A 553 -7.17 19.30 -3.82
N VAL A 554 -6.80 20.41 -3.17
CA VAL A 554 -7.59 21.67 -3.19
C VAL A 554 -7.84 22.13 -4.63
N ALA A 555 -6.84 22.06 -5.51
CA ALA A 555 -7.01 22.45 -6.91
C ALA A 555 -7.95 21.53 -7.71
N VAL A 556 -8.06 20.24 -7.37
CA VAL A 556 -9.10 19.35 -7.93
C VAL A 556 -10.48 19.73 -7.39
N GLY A 557 -10.61 19.99 -6.08
CA GLY A 557 -11.87 20.47 -5.48
C GLY A 557 -12.38 21.77 -6.12
N ILE A 558 -11.47 22.72 -6.34
CA ILE A 558 -11.77 23.98 -7.06
C ILE A 558 -12.12 23.73 -8.53
N ALA A 559 -11.54 22.73 -9.19
CA ALA A 559 -11.83 22.39 -10.59
C ALA A 559 -13.22 21.74 -10.80
N VAL A 560 -13.75 21.05 -9.79
CA VAL A 560 -15.12 20.47 -9.79
C VAL A 560 -16.16 21.34 -9.09
N GLY A 561 -15.75 22.43 -8.45
CA GLY A 561 -16.65 23.34 -7.72
C GLY A 561 -17.15 22.77 -6.39
N ALA A 562 -16.36 21.90 -5.73
CA ALA A 562 -16.70 21.30 -4.45
C ALA A 562 -16.88 22.35 -3.34
N PRO A 563 -17.76 22.11 -2.34
CA PRO A 563 -17.90 23.00 -1.18
C PRO A 563 -16.57 23.12 -0.41
N LEU A 564 -16.22 24.35 -0.04
CA LEU A 564 -14.95 24.64 0.64
C LEU A 564 -14.80 23.88 1.98
N GLU A 565 -15.90 23.67 2.70
CA GLU A 565 -15.96 22.90 3.95
C GLU A 565 -15.72 21.40 3.75
N ASP A 566 -16.08 20.85 2.58
CA ASP A 566 -15.83 19.43 2.24
C ASP A 566 -14.40 19.22 1.71
N ILE A 567 -13.84 20.21 1.01
CA ILE A 567 -12.42 20.23 0.63
C ILE A 567 -11.53 20.23 1.87
N VAL A 568 -11.85 21.05 2.88
CA VAL A 568 -11.12 21.05 4.16
C VAL A 568 -11.31 19.71 4.85
N ARG A 569 -12.55 19.32 5.20
CA ARG A 569 -12.82 18.08 5.94
C ARG A 569 -12.16 16.85 5.32
N GLY A 570 -12.27 16.66 4.01
CA GLY A 570 -11.71 15.50 3.33
C GLY A 570 -10.18 15.51 3.14
N ILE A 571 -9.50 16.61 3.45
CA ILE A 571 -8.05 16.68 3.59
C ILE A 571 -7.62 16.45 5.04
N GLU A 572 -8.36 17.00 6.00
CA GLU A 572 -8.09 16.82 7.44
C GLU A 572 -8.40 15.39 7.93
N GLU A 573 -9.39 14.70 7.35
CA GLU A 573 -9.71 13.29 7.65
C GLU A 573 -8.67 12.28 7.11
N VAL A 574 -7.64 12.72 6.38
CA VAL A 574 -6.51 11.88 5.95
C VAL A 574 -5.37 11.99 6.96
N ASP A 575 -5.56 11.30 8.08
CA ASP A 575 -4.64 11.19 9.22
C ASP A 575 -3.18 10.92 8.74
N ALA A 576 -3.03 9.88 7.91
CA ALA A 576 -1.77 9.45 7.30
C ALA A 576 -2.00 8.77 5.94
N VAL A 577 -0.95 8.65 5.14
CA VAL A 577 -0.95 7.84 3.90
C VAL A 577 0.00 6.66 4.07
N PRO A 578 -0.46 5.39 3.98
CA PRO A 578 0.33 4.27 4.46
C PRO A 578 1.66 4.11 3.73
N GLY A 579 2.77 4.12 4.47
CA GLY A 579 4.14 4.04 4.00
C GLY A 579 4.59 5.23 3.14
N ARG A 580 4.11 6.44 3.42
CA ARG A 580 4.46 7.68 2.71
C ARG A 580 4.63 8.83 3.70
N CYS A 581 5.81 8.91 4.32
CA CYS A 581 6.11 9.79 5.46
C CYS A 581 5.05 9.61 6.58
N GLU A 582 4.72 8.36 6.89
CA GLU A 582 3.67 7.99 7.85
C GLU A 582 4.20 8.13 9.28
N LEU A 583 3.64 9.06 10.04
CA LEU A 583 3.92 9.22 11.46
C LEU A 583 3.23 8.09 12.25
N ILE A 584 4.00 7.39 13.07
CA ILE A 584 3.50 6.49 14.11
C ILE A 584 3.50 7.28 15.41
N ASP A 585 2.31 7.58 15.91
CA ASP A 585 2.07 8.32 17.15
C ASP A 585 1.23 7.45 18.08
N GLU A 586 1.82 7.07 19.21
CA GLU A 586 1.21 6.36 20.33
C GLU A 586 1.35 7.22 21.60
N GLU A 587 1.20 8.56 21.45
CA GLU A 587 1.33 9.61 22.47
C GLU A 587 2.77 9.89 22.98
N GLN A 588 3.81 9.48 22.24
CA GLN A 588 5.21 9.68 22.63
C GLN A 588 5.79 11.08 22.32
N ALA A 589 6.86 11.48 23.03
CA ALA A 589 7.50 12.81 22.92
C ALA A 589 8.46 13.00 21.72
N PHE A 590 8.48 12.09 20.73
CA PHE A 590 9.40 12.10 19.59
C PHE A 590 8.76 11.52 18.32
N GLY A 591 9.23 11.94 17.14
CA GLY A 591 8.65 11.46 15.88
C GLY A 591 9.13 10.06 15.51
N VAL A 592 8.24 9.19 15.03
CA VAL A 592 8.61 7.92 14.38
C VAL A 592 7.97 7.89 13.00
N ILE A 593 8.77 7.93 11.94
CA ILE A 593 8.31 8.07 10.55
C ILE A 593 8.65 6.83 9.74
N VAL A 594 7.64 6.20 9.13
CA VAL A 594 7.79 5.04 8.24
C VAL A 594 7.59 5.46 6.78
N ASP A 595 8.53 5.10 5.89
CA ASP A 595 8.50 5.53 4.48
C ASP A 595 9.10 4.52 3.47
N TYR A 596 8.65 4.62 2.22
CA TYR A 596 9.04 3.76 1.09
C TYR A 596 10.33 4.20 0.36
N ALA A 597 11.19 5.03 0.97
CA ALA A 597 12.43 5.56 0.39
C ALA A 597 13.54 4.51 0.14
N HIS A 598 13.30 3.59 -0.79
CA HIS A 598 14.20 2.49 -1.18
C HIS A 598 15.22 2.87 -2.28
N THR A 599 15.42 4.15 -2.57
CA THR A 599 16.38 4.66 -3.57
C THR A 599 17.21 5.82 -3.01
N PRO A 600 18.44 6.08 -3.52
CA PRO A 600 19.29 7.18 -3.05
C PRO A 600 18.60 8.55 -3.11
N ASP A 601 17.89 8.85 -4.19
CA ASP A 601 17.20 10.13 -4.41
C ASP A 601 15.98 10.30 -3.48
N ALA A 602 15.19 9.24 -3.28
CA ALA A 602 14.07 9.25 -2.35
C ALA A 602 14.53 9.42 -0.90
N LEU A 603 15.54 8.64 -0.47
CA LEU A 603 16.12 8.71 0.88
C LEU A 603 16.76 10.08 1.15
N SER A 604 17.43 10.65 0.15
CA SER A 604 17.99 12.00 0.22
C SER A 604 16.89 13.03 0.52
N ARG A 605 15.77 13.02 -0.23
CA ARG A 605 14.65 13.96 -0.05
C ARG A 605 13.85 13.72 1.22
N LEU A 606 13.71 12.47 1.66
CA LEU A 606 13.07 12.13 2.92
C LEU A 606 13.84 12.78 4.07
N LEU A 607 15.14 12.52 4.17
CA LEU A 607 15.97 13.04 5.26
C LEU A 607 16.14 14.57 5.21
N ASP A 608 16.10 15.20 4.03
CA ASP A 608 15.98 16.66 3.91
C ASP A 608 14.64 17.16 4.47
N SER A 609 13.51 16.55 4.07
CA SER A 609 12.17 16.92 4.55
C SER A 609 12.03 16.73 6.06
N VAL A 610 12.62 15.68 6.61
CA VAL A 610 12.66 15.38 8.05
C VAL A 610 13.51 16.42 8.79
N ARG A 611 14.65 16.85 8.23
CA ARG A 611 15.48 17.89 8.85
C ARG A 611 14.83 19.29 8.77
N GLU A 612 13.95 19.56 7.80
CA GLU A 612 13.11 20.77 7.77
C GLU A 612 12.11 20.85 8.96
N LEU A 613 11.77 19.73 9.61
CA LEU A 613 10.90 19.73 10.81
C LEU A 613 11.63 20.18 12.10
N GLY A 614 12.94 20.45 12.02
CA GLY A 614 13.76 20.92 13.15
C GLY A 614 14.10 19.89 14.25
N PRO A 615 14.33 18.59 13.96
CA PRO A 615 14.64 17.59 14.99
C PRO A 615 16.00 17.80 15.66
N ARG A 616 16.09 17.41 16.93
CA ARG A 616 17.30 17.42 17.74
C ARG A 616 18.33 16.41 17.23
N ARG A 617 17.93 15.16 17.00
CA ARG A 617 18.68 14.11 16.27
C ARG A 617 17.77 13.40 15.26
N ILE A 618 18.37 12.86 14.20
CA ILE A 618 17.72 11.90 13.28
C ILE A 618 18.38 10.53 13.44
N ILE A 619 17.57 9.50 13.66
CA ILE A 619 17.97 8.10 13.80
C ILE A 619 17.36 7.31 12.64
N THR A 620 18.16 6.85 11.67
CA THR A 620 17.66 6.29 10.41
C THR A 620 17.92 4.79 10.28
N VAL A 621 16.86 3.99 10.18
CA VAL A 621 16.92 2.56 9.81
C VAL A 621 16.75 2.42 8.30
N ILE A 622 17.72 1.78 7.63
CA ILE A 622 17.65 1.47 6.19
C ILE A 622 18.10 0.04 5.91
N GLY A 623 17.50 -0.56 4.88
CA GLY A 623 17.99 -1.78 4.26
C GLY A 623 18.03 -1.68 2.75
N CYS A 624 18.41 -2.78 2.10
CA CYS A 624 18.35 -2.93 0.65
C CYS A 624 17.82 -4.30 0.27
N ALA A 625 16.94 -4.36 -0.73
CA ALA A 625 16.46 -5.62 -1.30
C ALA A 625 17.54 -6.34 -2.12
N GLY A 626 17.45 -7.67 -2.14
CA GLY A 626 18.21 -8.56 -3.01
C GLY A 626 17.74 -8.53 -4.47
N GLU A 627 18.58 -9.05 -5.35
CA GLU A 627 18.42 -9.09 -6.81
C GLU A 627 18.08 -7.72 -7.42
N SER A 628 18.53 -6.66 -6.74
CA SER A 628 18.31 -5.26 -7.10
C SER A 628 19.63 -4.65 -7.58
N ASP A 629 19.61 -3.40 -8.03
CA ASP A 629 20.85 -2.67 -8.34
C ASP A 629 21.78 -2.61 -7.11
N ARG A 630 22.88 -3.37 -7.15
CA ARG A 630 23.93 -3.33 -6.12
C ARG A 630 24.58 -1.94 -6.01
N GLY A 631 24.63 -1.17 -7.11
CA GLY A 631 25.20 0.18 -7.12
C GLY A 631 24.51 1.15 -6.15
N LYS A 632 23.21 0.95 -5.86
CA LYS A 632 22.47 1.78 -4.90
C LYS A 632 22.88 1.55 -3.44
N ARG A 633 23.37 0.35 -3.08
CA ARG A 633 23.67 -0.07 -1.69
C ARG A 633 24.64 0.90 -0.98
N PRO A 634 25.86 1.17 -1.49
CA PRO A 634 26.76 2.11 -0.86
C PRO A 634 26.26 3.56 -0.92
N MET A 635 25.51 3.94 -1.97
CA MET A 635 24.96 5.29 -2.10
C MET A 635 23.89 5.59 -1.04
N MET A 636 23.01 4.63 -0.72
CA MET A 636 22.01 4.79 0.34
C MET A 636 22.66 4.93 1.72
N THR A 637 23.65 4.10 2.04
CA THR A 637 24.44 4.22 3.29
C THR A 637 25.11 5.58 3.42
N LYS A 638 25.75 6.08 2.36
CA LYS A 638 26.43 7.39 2.40
C LYS A 638 25.45 8.52 2.66
N ILE A 639 24.26 8.47 2.05
CA ILE A 639 23.20 9.49 2.23
C ILE A 639 22.60 9.44 3.63
N ALA A 640 22.32 8.24 4.16
CA ALA A 640 21.84 8.11 5.54
C ALA A 640 22.87 8.61 6.54
N THR A 641 24.13 8.17 6.43
CA THR A 641 25.21 8.54 7.37
C THR A 641 25.68 10.00 7.24
N ASP A 642 25.39 10.70 6.14
CA ASP A 642 25.63 12.15 6.00
C ASP A 642 24.51 13.01 6.61
N LYS A 643 23.26 12.52 6.63
CA LYS A 643 22.08 13.32 7.03
C LYS A 643 21.48 12.93 8.38
N SER A 644 21.83 11.76 8.89
CA SER A 644 21.35 11.20 10.16
C SER A 644 22.49 11.16 11.17
N ASP A 645 22.17 11.49 12.43
CA ASP A 645 23.10 11.48 13.54
C ASP A 645 23.47 10.04 13.94
N VAL A 646 22.52 9.12 13.81
CA VAL A 646 22.69 7.66 13.89
C VAL A 646 22.07 7.00 12.64
N THR A 647 22.78 6.05 12.04
CA THR A 647 22.27 5.19 10.95
C THR A 647 22.34 3.72 11.36
N ILE A 648 21.27 2.97 11.12
CA ILE A 648 21.17 1.55 11.40
C ILE A 648 20.99 0.82 10.06
N LEU A 649 21.95 -0.03 9.70
CA LEU A 649 21.88 -0.88 8.52
C LEU A 649 21.23 -2.22 8.87
N THR A 650 20.28 -2.66 8.05
CA THR A 650 19.53 -3.90 8.30
C THR A 650 19.01 -4.54 7.01
N SER A 651 18.41 -5.73 7.12
CA SER A 651 17.77 -6.41 5.99
C SER A 651 16.47 -5.73 5.55
N ASP A 652 15.99 -6.09 4.35
CA ASP A 652 14.70 -5.65 3.81
C ASP A 652 13.98 -6.84 3.17
N ASN A 653 14.28 -7.13 1.90
CA ASN A 653 13.78 -8.28 1.16
C ASN A 653 15.01 -8.97 0.53
N PRO A 654 15.77 -9.76 1.29
CA PRO A 654 17.03 -10.37 0.82
C PRO A 654 16.84 -11.36 -0.33
N LYS A 655 15.69 -12.06 -0.37
CA LYS A 655 15.37 -13.10 -1.36
C LYS A 655 16.49 -14.16 -1.41
N THR A 656 17.11 -14.37 -2.58
CA THR A 656 18.18 -15.35 -2.81
C THR A 656 19.60 -14.84 -2.53
N GLU A 657 19.78 -13.57 -2.15
CA GLU A 657 21.07 -13.04 -1.68
C GLU A 657 21.21 -13.15 -0.16
N ASP A 658 22.42 -13.43 0.33
CA ASP A 658 22.74 -13.43 1.76
C ASP A 658 22.57 -12.01 2.35
N PRO A 659 21.81 -11.82 3.45
CA PRO A 659 21.70 -10.52 4.12
C PRO A 659 23.04 -9.88 4.48
N LEU A 660 24.06 -10.67 4.83
CA LEU A 660 25.39 -10.19 5.22
C LEU A 660 26.18 -9.66 4.01
N ASP A 661 26.04 -10.27 2.83
CA ASP A 661 26.61 -9.77 1.56
C ASP A 661 25.96 -8.43 1.17
N ILE A 662 24.65 -8.30 1.36
CA ILE A 662 23.92 -7.04 1.13
C ILE A 662 24.44 -5.95 2.08
N LEU A 663 24.73 -6.30 3.33
CA LEU A 663 25.22 -5.37 4.34
C LEU A 663 26.70 -4.99 4.13
N ASP A 664 27.56 -5.87 3.60
CA ASP A 664 28.93 -5.53 3.19
C ASP A 664 28.94 -4.56 1.99
N ASP A 665 28.13 -4.83 0.96
CA ASP A 665 27.87 -3.89 -0.15
C ASP A 665 27.38 -2.52 0.36
N MET A 666 26.60 -2.49 1.45
CA MET A 666 26.14 -1.25 2.08
C MET A 666 27.24 -0.55 2.90
N LEU A 667 28.07 -1.28 3.66
CA LEU A 667 29.20 -0.73 4.42
C LEU A 667 30.26 -0.06 3.52
N ALA A 668 30.41 -0.53 2.28
CA ALA A 668 31.26 0.12 1.28
C ALA A 668 30.89 1.61 1.04
N GLY A 669 29.66 2.01 1.39
CA GLY A 669 29.21 3.41 1.37
C GLY A 669 29.96 4.34 2.33
N VAL A 670 30.46 3.85 3.46
CA VAL A 670 31.37 4.59 4.37
C VAL A 670 32.84 4.25 4.14
N GLY A 671 33.14 3.42 3.12
CA GLY A 671 34.49 2.96 2.82
C GLY A 671 34.98 1.85 3.76
N TRP A 672 34.07 1.09 4.37
CA TRP A 672 34.39 -0.04 5.24
C TRP A 672 33.91 -1.37 4.63
N THR A 673 34.50 -2.45 5.12
CA THR A 673 34.01 -3.83 4.98
C THR A 673 33.42 -4.34 6.30
N MET A 674 32.70 -5.45 6.27
CA MET A 674 32.23 -6.18 7.45
C MET A 674 33.40 -6.57 8.37
N GLN A 675 34.56 -6.92 7.80
CA GLN A 675 35.79 -7.19 8.55
C GLN A 675 36.39 -5.93 9.22
N GLU A 676 35.98 -4.73 8.83
CA GLU A 676 36.36 -3.48 9.47
C GLU A 676 35.36 -3.05 10.54
N TYR A 677 34.06 -3.22 10.27
CA TYR A 677 33.01 -3.05 11.28
C TYR A 677 33.25 -3.97 12.48
N LEU A 678 33.54 -5.26 12.26
CA LEU A 678 33.81 -6.26 13.31
C LEU A 678 35.15 -6.06 14.07
N LYS A 679 35.91 -4.99 13.81
CA LYS A 679 37.05 -4.58 14.67
C LYS A 679 36.58 -3.75 15.87
N HIS A 680 35.39 -3.19 15.80
CA HIS A 680 34.72 -2.53 16.91
C HIS A 680 34.04 -3.61 17.77
N GLY A 681 34.49 -3.74 19.02
CA GLY A 681 34.06 -4.80 19.93
C GLY A 681 32.83 -4.41 20.76
N GLU A 682 32.46 -5.29 21.69
CA GLU A 682 31.28 -5.18 22.58
C GLU A 682 31.19 -3.89 23.42
N ASN A 683 32.23 -3.04 23.45
CA ASN A 683 32.23 -1.76 24.17
C ASN A 683 32.06 -0.53 23.24
N ASP A 684 31.89 -0.74 21.93
CA ASP A 684 31.85 0.29 20.89
C ASP A 684 30.67 0.00 19.93
N TYR A 685 29.49 -0.23 20.52
CA TYR A 685 28.27 -0.82 19.93
C TYR A 685 27.79 -0.20 18.60
N TYR A 686 28.17 1.03 18.29
CA TYR A 686 27.75 1.78 17.11
C TYR A 686 28.93 2.70 16.71
N PRO A 687 29.90 2.21 15.91
CA PRO A 687 31.18 2.90 15.75
C PRO A 687 31.12 4.32 15.17
N PRO A 688 32.08 5.19 15.57
CA PRO A 688 32.14 6.59 15.14
C PRO A 688 32.63 6.75 13.69
N LEU A 689 31.86 7.48 12.89
CA LEU A 689 32.24 7.84 11.52
C LEU A 689 33.11 9.12 11.49
N PRO A 690 33.95 9.32 10.45
CA PRO A 690 34.82 10.51 10.33
C PRO A 690 34.08 11.86 10.24
N ASN A 691 32.78 11.87 9.99
CA ASN A 691 31.92 13.06 9.99
C ASN A 691 31.36 13.41 11.39
N GLY A 692 31.58 12.56 12.39
CA GLY A 692 31.06 12.74 13.76
C GLY A 692 29.77 11.97 14.05
N ASN A 693 29.12 11.39 13.05
CA ASN A 693 27.88 10.61 13.18
C ASN A 693 28.18 9.15 13.59
N ARG A 694 27.16 8.31 13.69
CA ARG A 694 27.26 6.91 14.12
C ARG A 694 26.63 5.95 13.13
N ILE A 695 27.18 4.73 13.06
CA ILE A 695 26.62 3.62 12.30
C ILE A 695 26.49 2.37 13.17
N PHE A 696 25.37 1.68 13.03
CA PHE A 696 25.09 0.36 13.62
C PHE A 696 24.62 -0.58 12.51
N LEU A 697 24.73 -1.88 12.74
CA LEU A 697 24.40 -2.91 11.76
C LEU A 697 23.79 -4.12 12.50
N HIS A 698 22.58 -4.51 12.10
CA HIS A 698 21.92 -5.74 12.54
C HIS A 698 21.06 -6.29 11.42
N ASP A 699 21.29 -7.54 11.02
CA ASP A 699 20.58 -8.23 9.93
C ASP A 699 19.06 -8.37 10.17
N ILE A 700 18.63 -8.84 11.35
CA ILE A 700 17.22 -8.96 11.73
C ILE A 700 16.54 -7.57 11.81
N ARG A 701 15.66 -7.28 10.85
CA ARG A 701 14.95 -5.99 10.74
C ARG A 701 14.11 -5.65 11.97
N ARG A 702 13.45 -6.63 12.59
CA ARG A 702 12.73 -6.48 13.87
C ARG A 702 13.61 -5.85 14.95
N VAL A 703 14.84 -6.34 15.12
CA VAL A 703 15.77 -5.84 16.14
C VAL A 703 16.24 -4.43 15.78
N ALA A 704 16.63 -4.20 14.52
CA ALA A 704 17.04 -2.89 14.05
C ALA A 704 15.98 -1.79 14.26
N VAL A 705 14.70 -2.08 13.96
CA VAL A 705 13.58 -1.15 14.16
C VAL A 705 13.30 -0.92 15.65
N ARG A 706 13.18 -1.98 16.47
CA ARG A 706 12.91 -1.85 17.90
C ARG A 706 14.02 -1.10 18.65
N CYS A 707 15.29 -1.35 18.30
CA CYS A 707 16.42 -0.58 18.83
C CYS A 707 16.35 0.91 18.42
N ALA A 708 15.97 1.22 17.18
CA ALA A 708 15.87 2.61 16.71
C ALA A 708 14.80 3.42 17.48
N VAL A 709 13.65 2.81 17.75
CA VAL A 709 12.58 3.42 18.56
C VAL A 709 13.04 3.59 20.01
N ALA A 710 13.68 2.58 20.61
CA ALA A 710 14.17 2.66 21.99
C ALA A 710 15.38 3.60 22.20
N MET A 711 16.04 4.05 21.12
CA MET A 711 17.03 5.14 21.11
C MET A 711 16.38 6.55 21.13
N GLY A 712 15.07 6.66 20.90
CA GLY A 712 14.34 7.93 20.82
C GLY A 712 14.28 8.68 22.15
N GLU A 713 14.52 9.99 22.10
CA GLU A 713 14.36 10.92 23.23
C GLU A 713 13.58 12.17 22.75
N GLU A 714 13.06 12.98 23.66
CA GLU A 714 12.25 14.19 23.36
C GLU A 714 12.87 15.07 22.24
N GLY A 715 12.07 15.32 21.19
CA GLY A 715 12.46 16.15 20.05
C GLY A 715 13.34 15.49 18.99
N ASP A 716 13.64 14.20 19.10
CA ASP A 716 14.25 13.42 18.00
C ASP A 716 13.22 12.99 16.93
N ILE A 717 13.72 12.52 15.79
CA ILE A 717 12.94 11.72 14.84
C ILE A 717 13.67 10.40 14.52
N VAL A 718 12.94 9.30 14.67
CA VAL A 718 13.29 7.98 14.12
C VAL A 718 12.70 7.86 12.71
N VAL A 719 13.49 7.43 11.73
CA VAL A 719 13.08 7.24 10.34
C VAL A 719 13.31 5.79 9.94
N VAL A 720 12.25 5.05 9.68
CA VAL A 720 12.32 3.67 9.18
C VAL A 720 12.00 3.67 7.69
N ALA A 721 13.03 3.42 6.86
CA ALA A 721 12.93 3.50 5.41
C ALA A 721 13.19 2.15 4.73
N GLY A 722 12.61 1.99 3.54
CA GLY A 722 12.70 0.79 2.71
C GLY A 722 11.32 0.27 2.34
N LYS A 723 10.71 -0.52 3.22
CA LYS A 723 9.43 -1.21 3.00
C LYS A 723 8.23 -0.28 2.97
N GLY A 724 8.17 0.69 3.89
CA GLY A 724 7.12 1.70 4.00
C GLY A 724 5.71 1.16 4.25
N HIS A 725 5.13 0.52 3.23
CA HIS A 725 3.79 -0.05 3.20
C HIS A 725 3.75 -1.56 2.94
N GLU A 726 4.87 -2.17 2.52
CA GLU A 726 4.99 -3.61 2.30
C GLU A 726 4.93 -4.35 3.64
N THR A 727 3.95 -5.25 3.79
CA THR A 727 3.67 -6.01 5.02
C THR A 727 4.33 -7.40 5.01
N TYR A 728 5.51 -7.50 4.41
CA TYR A 728 6.22 -8.76 4.26
C TYR A 728 7.76 -8.63 4.20
N GLN A 729 8.42 -9.72 4.54
CA GLN A 729 9.83 -9.97 4.29
C GLN A 729 9.99 -11.24 3.44
N ILE A 730 10.86 -11.19 2.42
CA ILE A 730 11.12 -12.30 1.50
C ILE A 730 12.54 -12.84 1.68
N GLU A 731 12.66 -14.13 1.99
CA GLU A 731 13.93 -14.85 2.16
C GLU A 731 13.84 -16.21 1.46
N GLY A 732 14.71 -16.48 0.49
CA GLY A 732 14.51 -17.51 -0.52
C GLY A 732 13.13 -17.37 -1.18
N ASP A 733 12.40 -18.49 -1.24
CA ASP A 733 11.01 -18.55 -1.71
C ASP A 733 9.96 -18.24 -0.61
N LYS A 734 10.39 -18.02 0.64
CA LYS A 734 9.46 -17.70 1.74
C LYS A 734 9.05 -16.23 1.69
N LYS A 735 7.76 -15.98 1.90
CA LYS A 735 7.19 -14.65 2.18
C LYS A 735 6.56 -14.69 3.57
N GLU A 736 7.27 -14.16 4.56
CA GLU A 736 6.80 -14.09 5.96
C GLU A 736 6.19 -12.70 6.24
N PHE A 737 5.26 -12.61 7.20
CA PHE A 737 4.59 -11.35 7.55
C PHE A 737 5.51 -10.45 8.38
N PHE A 738 5.66 -9.19 7.96
CA PHE A 738 6.50 -8.21 8.63
C PHE A 738 6.07 -6.79 8.22
N ASP A 739 5.67 -5.94 9.17
CA ASP A 739 5.26 -4.56 8.90
C ASP A 739 6.04 -3.58 9.79
N ASP A 740 6.85 -2.71 9.18
CA ASP A 740 7.63 -1.68 9.89
C ASP A 740 6.77 -0.84 10.86
N ARG A 741 5.48 -0.66 10.57
CA ARG A 741 4.55 0.19 11.33
C ARG A 741 4.00 -0.51 12.57
N GLU A 742 3.77 -1.82 12.48
CA GLU A 742 3.37 -2.63 13.61
C GLU A 742 4.57 -2.85 14.54
N GLU A 743 5.76 -3.08 13.98
CA GLU A 743 7.01 -3.14 14.75
C GLU A 743 7.32 -1.82 15.47
N CYS A 744 7.10 -0.66 14.82
CA CYS A 744 7.26 0.64 15.47
C CYS A 744 6.23 0.85 16.59
N ARG A 745 4.96 0.49 16.37
CA ARG A 745 3.88 0.58 17.36
C ARG A 745 4.14 -0.28 18.59
N GLU A 746 4.47 -1.55 18.40
CA GLU A 746 4.86 -2.44 19.49
C GLU A 746 6.08 -1.87 20.24
N ALA A 747 7.11 -1.39 19.51
CA ALA A 747 8.29 -0.82 20.14
C ALA A 747 7.98 0.39 21.02
N LEU A 748 7.09 1.29 20.57
CA LEU A 748 6.66 2.45 21.35
C LEU A 748 5.92 2.03 22.63
N GLN A 749 5.02 1.06 22.53
CA GLN A 749 4.26 0.53 23.67
C GLN A 749 5.19 -0.14 24.70
N TYR A 750 6.18 -0.96 24.26
CA TYR A 750 7.18 -1.52 25.16
C TYR A 750 8.12 -0.47 25.78
N VAL A 751 8.42 0.64 25.08
CA VAL A 751 9.24 1.74 25.64
C VAL A 751 8.47 2.48 26.74
N ASP A 752 7.17 2.73 26.56
CA ASP A 752 6.31 3.30 27.62
C ASP A 752 6.19 2.34 28.82
N GLU A 753 5.97 1.04 28.61
CA GLU A 753 5.97 0.03 29.70
C GLU A 753 7.29 0.04 30.49
N LEU A 754 8.44 0.15 29.82
CA LEU A 754 9.75 0.25 30.47
C LEU A 754 9.91 1.55 31.25
N HIS A 755 9.47 2.69 30.70
CA HIS A 755 9.49 3.99 31.41
C HIS A 755 8.56 3.97 32.64
N GLN A 756 7.39 3.36 32.54
CA GLN A 756 6.46 3.16 33.67
C GLN A 756 7.01 2.21 34.74
N ALA A 757 7.80 1.20 34.34
CA ALA A 757 8.56 0.35 35.26
C ALA A 757 9.76 1.08 35.93
N GLY A 758 10.08 2.31 35.49
CA GLY A 758 11.22 3.09 35.97
C GLY A 758 12.56 2.69 35.35
N ILE A 759 12.53 1.95 34.24
CA ILE A 759 13.71 1.62 33.43
C ILE A 759 13.89 2.74 32.40
N ASP A 760 14.92 3.56 32.59
CA ASP A 760 15.28 4.58 31.60
C ASP A 760 15.89 3.89 30.36
N THR A 761 15.13 3.81 29.26
CA THR A 761 15.60 3.20 28.01
C THR A 761 16.77 3.96 27.37
N SER A 762 17.10 5.14 27.89
CA SER A 762 18.28 5.90 27.48
C SER A 762 19.54 5.60 28.31
N GLU A 763 19.47 4.77 29.37
CA GLU A 763 20.67 4.17 30.01
C GLU A 763 21.16 2.89 29.31
N PHE A 764 20.37 2.34 28.37
CA PHE A 764 20.76 1.19 27.56
C PHE A 764 22.01 1.45 26.69
N PRO A 765 22.75 0.41 26.28
CA PRO A 765 24.11 0.52 25.71
C PRO A 765 24.27 1.32 24.41
N TRP A 766 23.19 1.84 23.84
CA TRP A 766 23.21 2.73 22.66
C TRP A 766 23.42 4.22 22.97
N ARG A 767 23.44 4.65 24.24
CA ARG A 767 23.64 6.08 24.56
C ARG A 767 25.09 6.52 24.38
N LEU A 768 25.28 7.66 23.72
CA LEU A 768 26.56 8.38 23.73
C LEU A 768 26.95 8.71 25.18
N PRO A 769 28.20 8.47 25.60
CA PRO A 769 28.72 9.06 26.83
C PRO A 769 28.61 10.59 26.75
N GLU A 770 28.10 11.24 27.80
CA GLU A 770 28.02 12.70 27.85
C GLU A 770 29.40 13.32 27.61
N SER A 771 29.47 14.33 26.73
CA SER A 771 30.73 14.95 26.33
C SER A 771 31.34 15.79 27.45
N HIS A 772 32.51 15.36 27.94
CA HIS A 772 33.44 16.17 28.73
C HIS A 772 34.17 17.23 27.88
#